data_AF-A0AAP4Y4X8-F1
#
_entry.id   AF-A0AAP4Y4X8-F1
#
_cell.length_a   1.000
_cell.length_b   1.000
_cell.length_c   1.000
_cell.angle_alpha   90.00
_cell.angle_beta   90.00
_cell.angle_gamma   90.00
#
_symmetry.space_group_name_H-M   'P 1'
#
loop_
_entity.id
_entity.type
_entity.pdbx_description
1 polymer ?
#
loop_
_entity_poly.entity_id
_entity_poly.type
_entity_poly.pdbx_seq_one_letter_code
_entity_poly.pdbx_strand_id
1 'polypeptide(L)'
;MSRRVGESGASLATAAVEPGGGREGSGRSGEGICVLKLGGSVLDGPEGVRHAADEVARLRAAGWRTVVVVSALRGRTDALFERAARTDGAGPVLRDSRRARREEHLARLVSTGELEAAALVALALEALGLEARLLDHRELGLHADGPVLESEPVSANAALIDRALADGEVPVVPGYVALHAAGGTALLGRGGSDYTALFLAWLLGAGRCRLVKDVAGIFASDPRAVDGPQVGEPLAELDWEAAARLGGRVVQPRALHFARRLGVALEVGAPGTDVGTRVGSVEEAEAETVGSRPEAIQAPPAVGVGTGATAGLRPSTWVVKARHSARAVYRPTSVPIYQTATFEQASATGFGAFDYTRTDNPTRSAVETQLAALEGAGHGLAFASGMAALSAVLRLVAGGGEILAGSDLYGGTLRWLGRVGPRAGVRCRLVDVADPAAVAAAIGPDTRLLLLETPSNPLLRIADIECLGRMARERGVLLAVDNTLLSPLLQNPLALGADLVVHSATKHLAGHGDATAGFVATHSERLAGRLAFHRNAEGTGLAPFEAWLLLRGAMTLHVRLEREQATARRLAARLRDEPAVRGVLYPGLRGHPGSRIHARQARGPGTVVCFRAGSPRVARRFVEGLELVATAVSFGGVATTASLPRFMSHASAPGELGGRTPIPSDLVRLSVGVEDPSDLERDIVGALRRAADATARTVSLG
;
A
#
# COMPACT_ATOMS: atom_id res chain seq x y z
N MET A 1 -40.99 -48.55 -31.62
CA MET A 1 -40.62 -49.59 -30.64
C MET A 1 -39.93 -48.88 -29.47
N SER A 2 -40.64 -48.44 -28.42
CA SER A 2 -40.95 -49.18 -27.16
C SER A 2 -39.68 -49.82 -26.56
N ARG A 3 -39.12 -49.46 -25.39
CA ARG A 3 -39.67 -49.32 -24.01
C ARG A 3 -38.73 -48.44 -23.14
N ARG A 4 -39.24 -47.48 -22.34
CA ARG A 4 -39.45 -47.45 -20.84
C ARG A 4 -38.19 -47.68 -19.97
N VAL A 5 -37.67 -46.68 -19.22
CA VAL A 5 -38.11 -46.01 -17.96
C VAL A 5 -37.49 -46.65 -16.71
N GLY A 6 -36.84 -45.82 -15.89
CA GLY A 6 -36.41 -46.07 -14.52
C GLY A 6 -35.89 -44.80 -13.87
N GLU A 7 -36.79 -44.05 -13.22
CA GLU A 7 -36.50 -42.89 -12.36
C GLU A 7 -35.92 -43.33 -11.01
N SER A 8 -35.05 -42.51 -10.41
CA SER A 8 -35.12 -42.21 -8.98
C SER A 8 -34.43 -40.88 -8.69
N GLY A 9 -35.19 -39.92 -8.17
CA GLY A 9 -34.68 -38.69 -7.57
C GLY A 9 -34.49 -38.85 -6.07
N ALA A 10 -33.59 -38.06 -5.51
CA ALA A 10 -33.62 -37.71 -4.09
C ALA A 10 -32.97 -36.34 -3.88
N SER A 11 -33.65 -35.57 -3.04
CA SER A 11 -33.53 -34.14 -2.79
C SER A 11 -32.51 -33.83 -1.69
N LEU A 12 -31.94 -32.62 -1.78
CA LEU A 12 -31.14 -31.93 -0.78
C LEU A 12 -31.88 -31.77 0.56
N ALA A 13 -31.22 -32.12 1.67
CA ALA A 13 -31.54 -31.62 3.00
C ALA A 13 -30.24 -31.26 3.72
N THR A 14 -29.95 -29.96 3.80
CA THR A 14 -28.98 -29.35 4.70
C THR A 14 -29.54 -29.36 6.13
N ALA A 15 -28.89 -30.08 7.04
CA ALA A 15 -29.14 -29.99 8.47
C ALA A 15 -28.26 -28.88 9.07
N ALA A 16 -28.91 -27.88 9.65
CA ALA A 16 -28.30 -26.86 10.50
C ALA A 16 -27.87 -27.48 11.83
N VAL A 17 -26.70 -27.08 12.32
CA VAL A 17 -26.24 -27.36 13.70
C VAL A 17 -26.27 -26.03 14.46
N GLU A 18 -27.10 -25.99 15.50
CA GLU A 18 -27.24 -24.86 16.42
C GLU A 18 -26.07 -24.74 17.43
N PRO A 19 -25.85 -23.55 18.02
CA PRO A 19 -24.81 -23.34 19.02
C PRO A 19 -25.33 -23.64 20.44
N GLY A 20 -24.91 -24.76 21.03
CA GLY A 20 -24.84 -24.93 22.50
C GLY A 20 -23.35 -25.00 22.88
N GLY A 21 -22.83 -24.47 23.98
CA GLY A 21 -23.39 -24.10 25.27
C GLY A 21 -22.33 -24.53 26.31
N GLY A 22 -21.90 -23.61 27.18
CA GLY A 22 -21.16 -23.89 28.43
C GLY A 22 -19.76 -24.51 28.33
N ARG A 23 -18.70 -23.71 28.59
CA ARG A 23 -17.38 -24.23 29.00
C ARG A 23 -17.27 -24.15 30.52
N GLU A 24 -17.31 -25.29 31.19
CA GLU A 24 -16.72 -25.49 32.52
C GLU A 24 -15.48 -26.39 32.38
N GLY A 25 -14.45 -26.10 33.18
CA GLY A 25 -13.10 -26.60 33.02
C GLY A 25 -12.83 -27.99 33.60
N SER A 26 -11.92 -28.72 32.94
CA SER A 26 -10.99 -29.67 33.57
C SER A 26 -9.81 -29.89 32.62
N GLY A 27 -8.61 -29.52 33.06
CA GLY A 27 -7.39 -29.53 32.25
C GLY A 27 -6.92 -30.93 31.85
N ARG A 28 -6.67 -31.10 30.55
CA ARG A 28 -5.63 -32.00 30.03
C ARG A 28 -4.54 -31.13 29.42
N SER A 29 -3.39 -31.08 30.09
CA SER A 29 -2.19 -30.35 29.70
C SER A 29 -1.50 -31.08 28.54
N GLY A 30 -1.66 -30.60 27.31
CA GLY A 30 -0.95 -31.17 26.15
C GLY A 30 -1.29 -30.59 24.79
N GLU A 31 -2.46 -29.99 24.57
CA GLU A 31 -2.91 -29.62 23.19
C GLU A 31 -2.49 -28.21 22.72
N GLY A 32 -1.52 -27.58 23.39
CA GLY A 32 -1.10 -26.19 23.14
C GLY A 32 0.23 -26.02 22.40
N ILE A 33 0.56 -24.76 22.06
CA ILE A 33 1.90 -24.37 21.62
C ILE A 33 2.78 -24.13 22.85
N CYS A 34 3.99 -24.69 22.86
CA CYS A 34 5.03 -24.41 23.85
C CYS A 34 6.20 -23.69 23.18
N VAL A 35 6.51 -22.47 23.62
CA VAL A 35 7.74 -21.78 23.23
C VAL A 35 8.82 -22.11 24.25
N LEU A 36 9.80 -22.90 23.86
CA LEU A 36 10.92 -23.35 24.68
C LEU A 36 12.17 -22.55 24.34
N LYS A 37 12.68 -21.79 25.32
CA LYS A 37 13.95 -21.09 25.19
C LYS A 37 15.07 -21.91 25.81
N LEU A 38 16.12 -22.17 25.06
CA LEU A 38 17.33 -22.84 25.51
C LEU A 38 18.44 -21.83 25.82
N GLY A 39 18.83 -21.71 27.08
CA GLY A 39 19.90 -20.80 27.50
C GLY A 39 21.30 -21.29 27.12
N GLY A 40 22.23 -20.36 26.90
CA GLY A 40 23.63 -20.69 26.59
C GLY A 40 24.32 -21.51 27.68
N SER A 41 23.84 -21.44 28.93
CA SER A 41 24.32 -22.29 30.03
C SER A 41 23.93 -23.77 29.88
N VAL A 42 22.86 -24.06 29.14
CA VAL A 42 22.40 -25.42 28.80
C VAL A 42 23.12 -25.91 27.54
N LEU A 43 23.42 -25.00 26.62
CA LEU A 43 24.11 -25.29 25.36
C LEU A 43 25.62 -25.23 25.54
N ASP A 44 26.13 -26.11 26.42
CA ASP A 44 27.55 -26.24 26.72
C ASP A 44 28.13 -27.48 26.03
N GLY A 45 28.75 -27.25 24.88
CA GLY A 45 29.32 -28.31 24.05
C GLY A 45 28.29 -29.28 23.45
N PRO A 46 28.77 -30.36 22.78
CA PRO A 46 27.91 -31.29 22.06
C PRO A 46 26.93 -32.07 22.93
N GLU A 47 27.30 -32.38 24.18
CA GLU A 47 26.41 -33.08 25.13
C GLU A 47 25.25 -32.18 25.57
N GLY A 48 25.53 -30.91 25.88
CA GLY A 48 24.48 -29.94 26.22
C GLY A 48 23.47 -29.75 25.09
N VAL A 49 23.94 -29.70 23.84
CA VAL A 49 23.06 -29.63 22.65
C VAL A 49 22.18 -30.89 22.52
N ARG A 50 22.73 -32.08 22.76
CA ARG A 50 21.95 -33.33 22.75
C ARG A 50 20.88 -33.35 23.85
N HIS A 51 21.25 -33.03 25.09
CA HIS A 51 20.29 -32.94 26.19
C HIS A 51 19.18 -31.90 25.94
N ALA A 52 19.51 -30.81 25.26
CA ALA A 52 18.51 -29.83 24.87
C ALA A 52 17.53 -30.38 23.81
N ALA A 53 18.01 -31.20 22.87
CA ALA A 53 17.15 -31.89 21.91
C ALA A 53 16.28 -32.97 22.58
N ASP A 54 16.81 -33.69 23.57
CA ASP A 54 16.05 -34.65 24.38
C ASP A 54 14.89 -33.96 25.13
N GLU A 55 15.10 -32.74 25.63
CA GLU A 55 14.04 -31.95 26.28
C GLU A 55 12.91 -31.58 25.29
N VAL A 56 13.25 -31.25 24.04
CA VAL A 56 12.25 -31.00 22.99
C VAL A 56 11.49 -32.29 22.67
N ALA A 57 12.18 -33.43 22.57
CA ALA A 57 11.56 -34.73 22.34
C ALA A 57 10.60 -35.12 23.47
N ARG A 58 10.98 -34.84 24.72
CA ARG A 58 10.13 -35.03 25.90
C ARG A 58 8.85 -34.21 25.83
N LEU A 59 8.94 -32.93 25.46
CA LEU A 59 7.76 -32.05 25.30
C LEU A 59 6.86 -32.50 24.15
N ARG A 60 7.43 -32.95 23.03
CA ARG A 60 6.69 -33.55 21.91
C ARG A 60 5.95 -34.82 22.32
N ALA A 61 6.61 -35.71 23.08
CA ALA A 61 5.99 -36.92 23.62
C ALA A 61 4.84 -36.60 24.60
N ALA A 62 4.92 -35.47 25.30
CA ALA A 62 3.86 -34.94 26.15
C ALA A 62 2.74 -34.19 25.38
N GLY A 63 2.80 -34.16 24.04
CA GLY A 63 1.76 -33.60 23.16
C GLY A 63 1.98 -32.16 22.70
N TRP A 64 3.01 -31.46 23.20
CA TRP A 64 3.21 -30.05 22.89
C TRP A 64 3.72 -29.81 21.47
N ARG A 65 3.07 -28.86 20.77
CA ARG A 65 3.61 -28.27 19.54
C ARG A 65 4.71 -27.27 19.93
N THR A 66 5.97 -27.65 19.73
CA THR A 66 7.11 -26.96 20.37
C THR A 66 7.85 -26.06 19.37
N VAL A 67 8.04 -24.79 19.74
CA VAL A 67 8.91 -23.81 19.06
C VAL A 67 10.15 -23.60 19.92
N VAL A 68 11.33 -23.71 19.34
CA VAL A 68 12.61 -23.64 20.07
C VAL A 68 13.31 -22.32 19.77
N VAL A 69 13.60 -21.53 20.82
CA VAL A 69 14.42 -20.32 20.73
C VAL A 69 15.78 -20.58 21.35
N VAL A 70 16.84 -20.40 20.58
CA VAL A 70 18.19 -20.82 20.94
C VAL A 70 19.04 -19.60 21.31
N SER A 71 19.78 -19.67 22.42
CA SER A 71 20.87 -18.73 22.72
C SER A 71 22.19 -19.24 22.13
N ALA A 72 23.17 -18.37 21.91
CA ALA A 72 24.52 -18.79 21.56
C ALA A 72 25.10 -19.76 22.60
N LEU A 73 26.02 -20.63 22.16
CA LEU A 73 26.75 -21.55 23.04
C LEU A 73 27.44 -20.79 24.19
N ARG A 74 27.65 -21.46 25.33
CA ARG A 74 28.30 -20.87 26.51
C ARG A 74 29.58 -20.11 26.13
N GLY A 75 29.66 -18.83 26.52
CA GLY A 75 30.82 -17.96 26.29
C GLY A 75 31.07 -17.53 24.84
N ARG A 76 30.25 -17.98 23.87
CA ARG A 76 30.46 -17.69 22.45
C ARG A 76 30.23 -16.23 22.10
N THR A 77 29.15 -15.64 22.60
CA THR A 77 28.83 -14.23 22.41
C THR A 77 29.94 -13.33 22.93
N ASP A 78 30.44 -13.58 24.14
CA ASP A 78 31.53 -12.81 24.75
C ASP A 78 32.83 -12.95 23.94
N ALA A 79 33.17 -14.16 23.50
CA ALA A 79 34.34 -14.39 22.64
C ALA A 79 34.27 -13.63 21.31
N LEU A 80 33.07 -13.48 20.72
CA LEU A 80 32.86 -12.70 19.49
C LEU A 80 33.00 -11.19 19.75
N PHE A 81 32.47 -10.68 20.87
CA PHE A 81 32.67 -9.29 21.29
C PHE A 81 34.16 -8.99 21.57
N GLU A 82 34.86 -9.88 22.28
CA GLU A 82 36.30 -9.74 22.53
C GLU A 82 37.12 -9.76 21.23
N ARG A 83 36.78 -10.66 20.29
CA ARG A 83 37.45 -10.74 19.00
C ARG A 83 37.25 -9.47 18.18
N ALA A 84 36.05 -8.90 18.19
CA ALA A 84 35.78 -7.59 17.60
C ALA A 84 36.61 -6.49 18.28
N ALA A 85 36.64 -6.45 19.61
CA ALA A 85 37.40 -5.47 20.37
C ALA A 85 38.91 -5.53 20.07
N ARG A 86 39.48 -6.74 19.92
CA ARG A 86 40.88 -6.94 19.51
C ARG A 86 41.16 -6.48 18.07
N THR A 87 40.16 -6.50 17.20
CA THR A 87 40.28 -6.05 15.81
C THR A 87 40.13 -4.53 15.68
N ASP A 88 39.35 -3.91 16.57
CA ASP A 88 39.00 -2.49 16.51
C ASP A 88 40.11 -1.53 17.00
N GLY A 89 41.16 -2.02 17.68
CA GLY A 89 42.39 -1.26 17.99
C GLY A 89 42.15 0.18 18.49
N ALA A 90 41.26 0.38 19.45
CA ALA A 90 40.63 1.67 19.74
C ALA A 90 41.59 2.89 19.89
N GLY A 91 41.41 3.89 19.00
CA GLY A 91 41.77 5.31 19.18
C GLY A 91 40.49 6.19 19.19
N PRO A 92 40.53 7.47 19.58
CA PRO A 92 39.41 8.15 20.25
C PRO A 92 38.19 8.41 19.37
N VAL A 93 37.02 8.36 20.02
CA VAL A 93 35.67 8.83 19.63
C VAL A 93 35.35 8.77 18.12
N LEU A 94 34.64 7.71 17.72
CA LEU A 94 34.05 7.61 16.39
C LEU A 94 32.94 8.65 16.21
N ARG A 95 32.94 9.38 15.08
CA ARG A 95 31.78 10.17 14.64
C ARG A 95 30.55 9.28 14.49
N ASP A 96 29.35 9.84 14.70
CA ASP A 96 28.07 9.10 14.74
C ASP A 96 27.86 8.13 13.56
N SER A 97 28.18 8.55 12.33
CA SER A 97 28.02 7.70 11.15
C SER A 97 29.00 6.52 11.07
N ARG A 98 30.18 6.62 11.71
CA ARG A 98 31.13 5.51 11.83
C ARG A 98 30.76 4.60 13.00
N ARG A 99 30.27 5.19 14.10
CA ARG A 99 29.72 4.47 15.26
C ARG A 99 28.57 3.56 14.85
N ALA A 100 27.58 4.09 14.11
CA ALA A 100 26.43 3.32 13.64
C ALA A 100 26.83 2.15 12.73
N ARG A 101 27.76 2.38 11.77
CA ARG A 101 28.28 1.30 10.91
C ARG A 101 29.04 0.23 11.70
N ARG A 102 29.82 0.63 12.70
CA ARG A 102 30.50 -0.31 13.59
C ARG A 102 29.50 -1.17 14.35
N GLU A 103 28.45 -0.57 14.90
CA GLU A 103 27.39 -1.31 15.60
C GLU A 103 26.69 -2.32 14.67
N GLU A 104 26.43 -1.96 13.42
CA GLU A 104 25.87 -2.89 12.43
C GLU A 104 26.83 -4.07 12.13
N HIS A 105 28.12 -3.80 11.94
CA HIS A 105 29.11 -4.86 11.71
C HIS A 105 29.26 -5.78 12.93
N LEU A 106 29.23 -5.20 14.13
CA LEU A 106 29.28 -5.95 15.38
C LEU A 106 28.04 -6.83 15.56
N ALA A 107 26.85 -6.30 15.28
CA ALA A 107 25.60 -7.06 15.31
C ALA A 107 25.65 -8.27 14.37
N ARG A 108 26.18 -8.10 13.15
CA ARG A 108 26.36 -9.20 12.19
C ARG A 108 27.36 -10.25 12.70
N LEU A 109 28.51 -9.84 13.22
CA LEU A 109 29.50 -10.76 13.77
C LEU A 109 28.90 -11.59 14.91
N VAL A 110 28.28 -10.92 15.89
CA VAL A 110 27.75 -11.59 17.07
C VAL A 110 26.59 -12.51 16.70
N SER A 111 25.77 -12.17 15.70
CA SER A 111 24.68 -13.03 15.23
C SER A 111 25.13 -14.41 14.74
N THR A 112 26.40 -14.55 14.34
CA THR A 112 26.94 -15.86 13.91
C THR A 112 26.94 -16.89 15.03
N GLY A 113 27.08 -16.49 16.30
CA GLY A 113 27.04 -17.43 17.43
C GLY A 113 25.64 -17.99 17.70
N GLU A 114 24.60 -17.19 17.46
CA GLU A 114 23.19 -17.59 17.59
C GLU A 114 22.78 -18.53 16.45
N LEU A 115 23.22 -18.22 15.22
CA LEU A 115 23.00 -19.07 14.04
C LEU A 115 23.72 -20.42 14.16
N GLU A 116 24.97 -20.41 14.64
CA GLU A 116 25.76 -21.62 14.91
C GLU A 116 25.03 -22.53 15.91
N ALA A 117 24.56 -21.98 17.04
CA ALA A 117 23.85 -22.75 18.05
C ALA A 117 22.51 -23.30 17.53
N ALA A 118 21.73 -22.49 16.82
CA ALA A 118 20.44 -22.90 16.26
C ALA A 118 20.60 -24.04 15.23
N ALA A 119 21.61 -23.96 14.37
CA ALA A 119 21.92 -25.03 13.43
C ALA A 119 22.33 -26.34 14.13
N LEU A 120 23.15 -26.26 15.19
CA LEU A 120 23.54 -27.44 15.97
C LEU A 120 22.36 -28.10 16.68
N VAL A 121 21.44 -27.30 17.24
CA VAL A 121 20.21 -27.82 17.85
C VAL A 121 19.31 -28.47 16.80
N ALA A 122 19.13 -27.86 15.63
CA ALA A 122 18.36 -28.46 14.54
C ALA A 122 18.96 -29.81 14.11
N LEU A 123 20.28 -29.91 13.93
CA LEU A 123 20.96 -31.17 13.61
C LEU A 123 20.78 -32.24 14.70
N ALA A 124 20.77 -31.85 15.98
CA ALA A 124 20.53 -32.77 17.08
C ALA A 124 19.08 -33.27 17.12
N LEU A 125 18.11 -32.43 16.78
CA LEU A 125 16.70 -32.82 16.64
C LEU A 125 16.50 -33.82 15.48
N GLU A 126 17.13 -33.56 14.34
CA GLU A 126 17.12 -34.50 13.19
C GLU A 126 17.69 -35.87 13.57
N ALA A 127 18.76 -35.91 14.37
CA ALA A 127 19.35 -37.15 14.86
C ALA A 127 18.41 -37.95 15.79
N LEU A 128 17.42 -37.29 16.41
CA LEU A 128 16.36 -37.92 17.21
C LEU A 128 15.11 -38.26 16.38
N GLY A 129 15.12 -38.00 15.07
CA GLY A 129 13.97 -38.21 14.18
C GLY A 129 12.89 -37.14 14.31
N LEU A 130 13.23 -35.96 14.84
CA LEU A 130 12.35 -34.80 14.89
C LEU A 130 12.72 -33.85 13.75
N GLU A 131 11.85 -33.71 12.76
CA GLU A 131 12.06 -32.78 11.64
C GLU A 131 12.16 -31.36 12.17
N ALA A 132 13.31 -30.71 11.97
CA ALA A 132 13.61 -29.41 12.52
C ALA A 132 13.71 -28.37 11.40
N ARG A 133 12.98 -27.26 11.55
CA ARG A 133 13.02 -26.15 10.62
C ARG A 133 13.73 -24.95 11.23
N LEU A 134 14.97 -24.72 10.80
CA LEU A 134 15.68 -23.50 11.14
C LEU A 134 15.01 -22.31 10.45
N LEU A 135 14.57 -21.32 11.22
CA LEU A 135 14.00 -20.07 10.74
C LEU A 135 14.85 -18.93 11.27
N ASP A 136 15.78 -18.43 10.46
CA ASP A 136 16.59 -17.28 10.88
C ASP A 136 15.76 -15.98 10.98
N HIS A 137 16.33 -14.93 11.56
CA HIS A 137 15.62 -13.65 11.74
C HIS A 137 15.17 -12.99 10.43
N ARG A 138 15.78 -13.34 9.29
CA ARG A 138 15.42 -12.84 7.95
C ARG A 138 14.28 -13.66 7.35
N GLU A 139 14.36 -14.98 7.46
CA GLU A 139 13.32 -15.91 7.00
C GLU A 139 12.04 -15.73 7.80
N LEU A 140 12.16 -15.67 9.13
CA LEU A 140 11.06 -15.40 10.04
C LEU A 140 10.51 -13.97 9.89
N GLY A 141 11.26 -13.05 9.30
CA GLY A 141 10.91 -11.64 9.23
C GLY A 141 10.77 -11.01 10.62
N LEU A 142 11.62 -11.42 11.58
CA LEU A 142 11.61 -10.90 12.94
C LEU A 142 12.20 -9.48 12.95
N HIS A 143 11.35 -8.47 12.98
CA HIS A 143 11.74 -7.07 13.02
C HIS A 143 11.86 -6.55 14.46
N ALA A 144 12.81 -5.64 14.67
CA ALA A 144 13.02 -4.94 15.93
C ALA A 144 13.30 -3.45 15.71
N ASP A 145 12.95 -2.64 16.70
CA ASP A 145 13.14 -1.19 16.73
C ASP A 145 13.97 -0.75 17.95
N GLY A 146 14.58 0.44 17.88
CA GLY A 146 15.49 0.96 18.90
C GLY A 146 16.98 0.87 18.51
N PRO A 147 17.92 1.03 19.46
CA PRO A 147 19.34 1.00 19.17
C PRO A 147 19.78 -0.36 18.59
N VAL A 148 20.69 -0.36 17.60
CA VAL A 148 21.12 -1.57 16.85
C VAL A 148 21.61 -2.71 17.74
N LEU A 149 22.18 -2.42 18.90
CA LEU A 149 22.69 -3.43 19.84
C LEU A 149 21.72 -3.77 20.99
N GLU A 150 20.62 -3.04 21.13
CA GLU A 150 19.67 -3.14 22.25
C GLU A 150 18.20 -3.00 21.82
N SER A 151 17.87 -3.44 20.60
CA SER A 151 16.55 -3.29 19.99
C SER A 151 15.48 -4.15 20.69
N GLU A 152 14.21 -3.85 20.48
CA GLU A 152 13.07 -4.65 20.96
C GLU A 152 12.28 -5.22 19.78
N PRO A 153 11.85 -6.50 19.82
CA PRO A 153 11.11 -7.11 18.73
C PRO A 153 9.70 -6.52 18.62
N VAL A 154 9.26 -6.26 17.39
CA VAL A 154 7.98 -5.57 17.08
C VAL A 154 7.06 -6.37 16.16
N SER A 155 7.60 -7.20 15.26
CA SER A 155 6.80 -8.02 14.35
C SER A 155 7.56 -9.26 13.90
N ALA A 156 6.88 -10.37 13.65
CA ALA A 156 7.42 -11.54 12.96
C ALA A 156 6.33 -12.24 12.15
N ASN A 157 6.72 -13.11 11.21
CA ASN A 157 5.77 -13.87 10.41
C ASN A 157 5.31 -15.13 11.16
N ALA A 158 4.26 -14.98 11.98
CA ALA A 158 3.65 -16.08 12.74
C ALA A 158 3.26 -17.26 11.85
N ALA A 159 2.78 -17.00 10.63
CA ALA A 159 2.32 -18.03 9.71
C ALA A 159 3.42 -19.02 9.29
N LEU A 160 4.70 -18.62 9.30
CA LEU A 160 5.80 -19.56 9.04
C LEU A 160 5.97 -20.55 10.18
N ILE A 161 5.86 -20.08 11.42
CA ILE A 161 5.93 -20.92 12.61
C ILE A 161 4.69 -21.83 12.67
N ASP A 162 3.50 -21.29 12.43
CA ASP A 162 2.25 -22.08 12.45
C ASP A 162 2.25 -23.19 11.40
N ARG A 163 2.77 -22.93 10.19
CA ARG A 163 2.90 -23.96 9.15
C ARG A 163 3.87 -25.05 9.55
N ALA A 164 5.06 -24.68 9.99
CA ALA A 164 6.06 -25.65 10.45
C ALA A 164 5.49 -26.52 11.58
N LEU A 165 4.80 -25.94 12.56
CA LEU A 165 4.11 -26.70 13.60
C LEU A 165 2.99 -27.60 13.07
N ALA A 166 2.23 -27.15 12.06
CA ALA A 166 1.16 -27.92 11.43
C ALA A 166 1.69 -29.10 10.60
N ASP A 167 2.85 -28.93 9.98
CA ASP A 167 3.56 -29.97 9.23
C ASP A 167 4.26 -30.99 10.16
N GLY A 168 4.18 -30.78 11.48
CA GLY A 168 4.82 -31.63 12.48
C GLY A 168 6.26 -31.24 12.80
N GLU A 169 6.85 -30.32 12.05
CA GLU A 169 8.21 -29.82 12.22
C GLU A 169 8.38 -29.04 13.53
N VAL A 170 9.60 -29.03 14.08
CA VAL A 170 10.04 -28.21 15.22
C VAL A 170 10.71 -26.93 14.67
N PRO A 171 10.08 -25.75 14.78
CA PRO A 171 10.72 -24.50 14.39
C PRO A 171 11.84 -24.16 15.36
N VAL A 172 13.05 -23.93 14.84
CA VAL A 172 14.23 -23.54 15.61
C VAL A 172 14.62 -22.12 15.21
N VAL A 173 14.57 -21.19 16.15
CA VAL A 173 14.77 -19.76 15.92
C VAL A 173 16.02 -19.29 16.68
N PRO A 174 17.02 -18.70 16.00
CA PRO A 174 18.10 -18.00 16.66
C PRO A 174 17.54 -16.85 17.50
N GLY A 175 17.78 -16.87 18.80
CA GLY A 175 17.40 -15.80 19.70
C GLY A 175 18.33 -14.60 19.57
N TYR A 176 18.06 -13.53 20.32
CA TYR A 176 18.94 -12.36 20.46
C TYR A 176 19.14 -11.51 19.20
N VAL A 177 18.74 -11.98 18.01
CA VAL A 177 18.99 -11.33 16.72
C VAL A 177 17.67 -10.99 16.03
N ALA A 178 17.61 -9.83 15.37
CA ALA A 178 16.45 -9.37 14.60
C ALA A 178 16.85 -8.53 13.37
N LEU A 179 15.90 -8.23 12.50
CA LEU A 179 15.99 -7.23 11.44
C LEU A 179 15.72 -5.84 12.01
N HIS A 180 16.69 -4.95 11.92
CA HIS A 180 16.52 -3.56 12.37
C HIS A 180 15.55 -2.79 11.48
N ALA A 181 14.75 -1.87 12.04
CA ALA A 181 13.79 -1.04 11.30
C ALA A 181 14.45 -0.20 10.18
N ALA A 182 15.68 0.28 10.39
CA ALA A 182 16.47 0.98 9.37
C ALA A 182 17.15 0.06 8.34
N GLY A 183 16.93 -1.25 8.44
CA GLY A 183 17.59 -2.30 7.64
C GLY A 183 18.86 -2.85 8.30
N GLY A 184 19.20 -4.10 7.98
CA GLY A 184 20.37 -4.80 8.54
C GLY A 184 20.04 -5.67 9.75
N THR A 185 21.07 -6.24 10.38
CA THR A 185 20.96 -7.07 11.58
C THR A 185 21.05 -6.20 12.83
N ALA A 186 20.15 -6.39 13.79
CA ALA A 186 20.21 -5.84 15.14
C ALA A 186 20.32 -6.95 16.19
N LEU A 187 20.80 -6.58 17.37
CA LEU A 187 20.80 -7.40 18.57
C LEU A 187 19.73 -6.86 19.53
N LEU A 188 19.13 -7.76 20.30
CA LEU A 188 18.05 -7.45 21.25
C LEU A 188 18.57 -7.08 22.66
N GLY A 189 19.88 -6.84 22.80
CA GLY A 189 20.52 -6.51 24.07
C GLY A 189 20.55 -7.67 25.07
N ARG A 190 21.05 -7.41 26.28
CA ARG A 190 21.18 -8.45 27.31
C ARG A 190 19.84 -9.11 27.64
N GLY A 191 19.82 -10.43 27.56
CA GLY A 191 18.59 -11.23 27.67
C GLY A 191 17.78 -11.33 26.37
N GLY A 192 18.35 -10.94 25.23
CA GLY A 192 17.63 -10.87 23.96
C GLY A 192 17.03 -12.18 23.45
N SER A 193 17.61 -13.35 23.76
CA SER A 193 16.94 -14.63 23.43
C SER A 193 15.68 -14.86 24.28
N ASP A 194 15.65 -14.34 25.52
CA ASP A 194 14.45 -14.37 26.37
C ASP A 194 13.38 -13.44 25.76
N TYR A 195 13.76 -12.28 25.20
CA TYR A 195 12.87 -11.39 24.44
C TYR A 195 12.23 -12.07 23.23
N THR A 196 13.04 -12.74 22.42
CA THR A 196 12.54 -13.50 21.26
C THR A 196 11.51 -14.54 21.68
N ALA A 197 11.78 -15.31 22.75
CA ALA A 197 10.87 -16.34 23.25
C ALA A 197 9.54 -15.77 23.77
N LEU A 198 9.60 -14.69 24.56
CA LEU A 198 8.41 -14.03 25.09
C LEU A 198 7.57 -13.41 23.97
N PHE A 199 8.22 -12.78 22.99
CA PHE A 199 7.55 -12.20 21.83
C PHE A 199 6.85 -13.26 20.99
N LEU A 200 7.51 -14.39 20.69
CA LEU A 200 6.89 -15.48 19.94
C LEU A 200 5.77 -16.16 20.73
N ALA A 201 5.91 -16.29 22.05
CA ALA A 201 4.84 -16.83 22.89
C ALA A 201 3.58 -15.95 22.85
N TRP A 202 3.75 -14.62 22.92
CA TRP A 202 2.65 -13.68 22.74
C TRP A 202 2.03 -13.78 21.34
N LEU A 203 2.87 -13.75 20.31
CA LEU A 203 2.47 -13.74 18.91
C LEU A 203 1.66 -14.98 18.51
N LEU A 204 2.05 -16.15 19.03
CA LEU A 204 1.42 -17.45 18.72
C LEU A 204 0.27 -17.79 19.68
N GLY A 205 0.01 -16.95 20.69
CA GLY A 205 -0.92 -17.29 21.77
C GLY A 205 -0.53 -18.59 22.48
N ALA A 206 0.77 -18.79 22.72
CA ALA A 206 1.30 -20.03 23.28
C ALA A 206 0.73 -20.30 24.67
N GLY A 207 0.32 -21.56 24.90
CA GLY A 207 -0.18 -21.98 26.21
C GLY A 207 0.95 -22.14 27.24
N ARG A 208 2.21 -22.15 26.80
CA ARG A 208 3.39 -22.24 27.66
C ARG A 208 4.58 -21.49 27.04
N CYS A 209 5.24 -20.65 27.83
CA CYS A 209 6.56 -20.09 27.52
C CYS A 209 7.55 -20.53 28.59
N ARG A 210 8.53 -21.34 28.24
CA ARG A 210 9.48 -21.93 29.19
C ARG A 210 10.91 -21.51 28.89
N LEU A 211 11.57 -20.89 29.86
CA LEU A 211 12.96 -20.48 29.81
C LEU A 211 13.83 -21.54 30.52
N VAL A 212 14.48 -22.39 29.73
CA VAL A 212 15.35 -23.44 30.25
C VAL A 212 16.73 -22.87 30.59
N LYS A 213 17.13 -23.03 31.84
CA LYS A 213 18.38 -22.56 32.44
C LYS A 213 19.09 -23.74 33.11
N ASP A 214 20.24 -23.49 33.74
CA ASP A 214 21.03 -24.48 34.48
C ASP A 214 20.60 -24.61 35.96
N VAL A 215 19.43 -24.06 36.30
CA VAL A 215 18.85 -24.08 37.66
C VAL A 215 17.40 -24.54 37.58
N ALA A 216 16.93 -25.24 38.62
CA ALA A 216 15.58 -25.82 38.65
C ALA A 216 14.44 -24.78 38.76
N GLY A 217 14.77 -23.52 39.08
CA GLY A 217 13.81 -22.43 39.19
C GLY A 217 14.44 -21.18 39.81
N ILE A 218 13.60 -20.28 40.33
CA ILE A 218 13.99 -19.11 41.11
C ILE A 218 13.87 -19.47 42.60
N PHE A 219 14.93 -19.17 43.36
CA PHE A 219 15.03 -19.50 44.79
C PHE A 219 14.95 -18.23 45.63
N ALA A 220 14.49 -18.35 46.89
CA ALA A 220 14.46 -17.24 47.85
C ALA A 220 15.88 -16.73 48.22
N SER A 221 16.89 -17.59 48.08
CA SER A 221 18.31 -17.32 48.30
C SER A 221 19.14 -17.95 47.18
N ASP A 222 20.26 -17.32 46.78
CA ASP A 222 21.09 -17.81 45.68
C ASP A 222 21.62 -19.22 45.99
N PRO A 223 21.24 -20.25 45.21
CA PRO A 223 21.64 -21.63 45.46
C PRO A 223 23.15 -21.88 45.26
N ARG A 224 23.87 -20.94 44.64
CA ARG A 224 25.34 -20.99 44.48
C ARG A 224 26.09 -20.32 45.62
N ALA A 225 25.39 -19.67 46.55
CA ALA A 225 25.96 -18.98 47.71
C ALA A 225 25.83 -19.79 49.01
N VAL A 226 25.25 -21.00 48.96
CA VAL A 226 25.01 -21.88 50.11
C VAL A 226 25.61 -23.25 49.82
N ASP A 227 26.58 -23.69 50.62
CA ASP A 227 27.16 -25.04 50.52
C ASP A 227 26.38 -26.04 51.42
N GLY A 228 25.86 -27.12 50.83
CA GLY A 228 25.23 -28.24 51.56
C GLY A 228 23.70 -28.36 51.39
N PRO A 229 23.03 -29.29 52.12
CA PRO A 229 21.63 -29.69 51.91
C PRO A 229 20.58 -28.63 52.32
N GLN A 230 20.96 -27.36 52.41
CA GLN A 230 20.08 -26.21 52.66
C GLN A 230 19.70 -25.45 51.39
N VAL A 231 19.94 -26.03 50.20
CA VAL A 231 19.33 -25.52 48.97
C VAL A 231 17.82 -25.80 49.07
N GLY A 232 17.05 -24.79 49.45
CA GLY A 232 15.58 -24.88 49.51
C GLY A 232 14.99 -25.23 48.15
N GLU A 233 13.74 -25.67 48.10
CA GLU A 233 13.04 -25.95 46.84
C GLU A 233 12.82 -24.66 46.02
N PRO A 234 12.81 -24.74 44.67
CA PRO A 234 12.47 -23.59 43.84
C PRO A 234 11.07 -23.10 44.19
N LEU A 235 10.87 -21.78 44.17
CA LEU A 235 9.56 -21.19 44.43
C LEU A 235 8.60 -21.63 43.34
N ALA A 236 7.41 -22.11 43.71
CA ALA A 236 6.44 -22.63 42.74
C ALA A 236 5.89 -21.51 41.84
N GLU A 237 5.51 -20.38 42.44
CA GLU A 237 4.96 -19.21 41.74
C GLU A 237 5.54 -17.91 42.31
N LEU A 238 5.69 -16.90 41.45
CA LEU A 238 6.15 -15.57 41.80
C LEU A 238 5.34 -14.51 41.05
N ASP A 239 5.00 -13.43 41.74
CA ASP A 239 4.56 -12.20 41.09
C ASP A 239 5.72 -11.51 40.35
N TRP A 240 5.39 -10.55 39.47
CA TRP A 240 6.37 -9.86 38.64
C TRP A 240 7.43 -9.09 39.43
N GLU A 241 7.08 -8.51 40.58
CA GLU A 241 8.02 -7.72 41.38
C GLU A 241 8.97 -8.62 42.17
N ALA A 242 8.46 -9.71 42.74
CA ALA A 242 9.22 -10.73 43.42
C ALA A 242 10.17 -11.44 42.45
N ALA A 243 9.73 -11.74 41.22
CA ALA A 243 10.60 -12.26 40.17
C ALA A 243 11.69 -11.27 39.76
N ALA A 244 11.40 -9.97 39.69
CA ALA A 244 12.41 -8.95 39.39
C ALA A 244 13.45 -8.80 40.51
N ARG A 245 13.03 -8.94 41.78
CA ARG A 245 13.92 -8.89 42.95
C ARG A 245 14.78 -10.15 43.11
N LEU A 246 14.18 -11.32 42.99
CA LEU A 246 14.81 -12.63 43.29
C LEU A 246 15.44 -13.28 42.05
N GLY A 247 14.87 -13.05 40.87
CA GLY A 247 15.24 -13.71 39.63
C GLY A 247 16.31 -13.00 38.79
N GLY A 248 16.82 -11.84 39.22
CA GLY A 248 17.69 -10.97 38.39
C GLY A 248 18.99 -11.59 37.86
N ARG A 249 19.44 -12.72 38.43
CA ARG A 249 20.58 -13.52 37.93
C ARG A 249 20.17 -14.60 36.92
N VAL A 250 18.90 -15.00 36.88
CA VAL A 250 18.36 -16.11 36.09
C VAL A 250 17.57 -15.60 34.88
N VAL A 251 16.72 -14.59 35.08
CA VAL A 251 15.98 -13.87 34.04
C VAL A 251 16.24 -12.38 34.20
N GLN A 252 16.59 -11.72 33.10
CA GLN A 252 16.91 -10.29 33.14
C GLN A 252 15.66 -9.46 33.51
N PRO A 253 15.74 -8.46 34.40
CA PRO A 253 14.60 -7.61 34.77
C PRO A 253 13.88 -6.98 33.57
N ARG A 254 14.65 -6.61 32.54
CA ARG A 254 14.13 -6.08 31.28
C ARG A 254 13.19 -7.07 30.57
N ALA A 255 13.47 -8.37 30.64
CA ALA A 255 12.64 -9.41 30.03
C ALA A 255 11.37 -9.69 30.84
N LEU A 256 11.45 -9.62 32.17
CA LEU A 256 10.29 -9.72 33.05
C LEU A 256 9.31 -8.55 32.83
N HIS A 257 9.84 -7.33 32.71
CA HIS A 257 9.02 -6.16 32.37
C HIS A 257 8.36 -6.30 30.98
N PHE A 258 9.10 -6.82 30.00
CA PHE A 258 8.59 -7.10 28.66
C PHE A 258 7.48 -8.15 28.66
N ALA A 259 7.65 -9.24 29.41
CA ALA A 259 6.65 -10.30 29.59
C ALA A 259 5.36 -9.77 30.22
N ARG A 260 5.49 -8.98 31.29
CA ARG A 260 4.35 -8.28 31.93
C ARG A 260 3.61 -7.40 30.95
N ARG A 261 4.33 -6.58 30.16
CA ARG A 261 3.73 -5.68 29.16
C ARG A 261 2.98 -6.42 28.05
N LEU A 262 3.42 -7.63 27.70
CA LEU A 262 2.76 -8.48 26.69
C LEU A 262 1.64 -9.36 27.27
N GLY A 263 1.50 -9.42 28.59
CA GLY A 263 0.58 -10.36 29.25
C GLY A 263 0.96 -11.83 29.02
N VAL A 264 2.26 -12.15 29.00
CA VAL A 264 2.74 -13.54 28.83
C VAL A 264 3.34 -14.05 30.14
N ALA A 265 2.67 -15.01 30.78
CA ALA A 265 3.26 -15.77 31.88
C ALA A 265 4.42 -16.65 31.38
N LEU A 266 5.45 -16.82 32.20
CA LEU A 266 6.64 -17.61 31.86
C LEU A 266 7.01 -18.59 32.97
N GLU A 267 7.69 -19.66 32.59
CA GLU A 267 8.20 -20.68 33.50
C GLU A 267 9.73 -20.77 33.41
N VAL A 268 10.41 -20.79 34.54
CA VAL A 268 11.87 -20.97 34.63
C VAL A 268 12.16 -22.34 35.20
N GLY A 269 12.95 -23.15 34.50
CA GLY A 269 13.30 -24.50 34.95
C GLY A 269 14.55 -25.06 34.29
N ALA A 270 14.93 -26.28 34.67
CA ALA A 270 16.08 -27.01 34.13
C ALA A 270 15.65 -28.08 33.10
N PRO A 271 16.55 -28.57 32.24
CA PRO A 271 16.26 -29.72 31.38
C PRO A 271 15.77 -30.94 32.19
N GLY A 272 14.81 -31.69 31.67
CA GLY A 272 14.30 -32.92 32.31
C GLY A 272 13.37 -32.73 33.51
N THR A 273 13.00 -31.48 33.85
CA THR A 273 12.09 -31.19 34.97
C THR A 273 10.70 -30.79 34.47
N ASP A 274 9.62 -31.24 35.09
CA ASP A 274 8.25 -30.76 34.76
C ASP A 274 7.80 -29.59 35.63
N VAL A 275 8.48 -29.37 36.75
CA VAL A 275 8.17 -28.35 37.74
C VAL A 275 9.29 -27.31 37.73
N GLY A 276 8.90 -26.04 37.63
CA GLY A 276 9.79 -24.89 37.69
C GLY A 276 9.05 -23.69 38.27
N THR A 277 9.72 -22.56 38.41
CA THR A 277 9.08 -21.35 38.94
C THR A 277 8.25 -20.67 37.87
N ARG A 278 6.94 -20.57 38.09
CA ARG A 278 6.04 -19.77 37.26
C ARG A 278 6.10 -18.31 37.68
N VAL A 279 6.17 -17.40 36.71
CA VAL A 279 6.17 -15.96 36.94
C VAL A 279 4.98 -15.32 36.22
N GLY A 280 4.14 -14.63 37.01
CA GLY A 280 2.90 -13.98 36.56
C GLY A 280 1.71 -14.95 36.41
N SER A 281 0.51 -14.51 36.82
CA SER A 281 -0.75 -15.23 36.56
C SER A 281 -1.39 -14.81 35.22
N VAL A 282 -2.19 -15.69 34.61
CA VAL A 282 -2.95 -15.39 33.38
C VAL A 282 -3.97 -14.25 33.64
N GLU A 283 -4.50 -14.15 34.85
CA GLU A 283 -5.48 -13.12 35.26
C GLU A 283 -4.85 -11.74 35.48
N GLU A 284 -3.63 -11.66 36.03
CA GLU A 284 -2.88 -10.40 36.13
C GLU A 284 -2.35 -9.91 34.78
N ALA A 285 -2.09 -10.84 33.85
CA ALA A 285 -1.63 -10.56 32.49
C ALA A 285 -2.71 -9.97 31.58
N GLU A 286 -3.98 -10.32 31.78
CA GLU A 286 -5.10 -9.78 31.00
C GLU A 286 -5.47 -8.34 31.39
N ALA A 287 -5.24 -7.94 32.65
CA ALA A 287 -5.64 -6.64 33.21
C ALA A 287 -4.82 -5.42 32.71
N GLU A 288 -3.60 -5.63 32.18
CA GLU A 288 -2.70 -4.55 31.70
C GLU A 288 -2.45 -4.57 30.18
N THR A 289 -3.17 -5.39 29.40
CA THR A 289 -2.96 -5.53 27.95
C THR A 289 -3.23 -4.22 27.19
N VAL A 290 -2.18 -3.50 26.76
CA VAL A 290 -2.31 -2.21 26.03
C VAL A 290 -2.51 -2.39 24.51
N GLY A 291 -2.75 -3.60 24.01
CA GLY A 291 -2.96 -3.80 22.57
C GLY A 291 -3.63 -5.12 22.22
N SER A 292 -4.51 -5.08 21.23
CA SER A 292 -5.09 -6.27 20.61
C SER A 292 -4.00 -7.13 19.95
N ARG A 293 -4.09 -8.46 20.09
CA ARG A 293 -3.31 -9.40 19.27
C ARG A 293 -3.54 -9.05 17.79
N PRO A 294 -2.48 -8.86 16.98
CA PRO A 294 -2.67 -8.58 15.56
C PRO A 294 -3.37 -9.76 14.90
N GLU A 295 -4.49 -9.51 14.21
CA GLU A 295 -5.06 -10.49 13.28
C GLU A 295 -4.01 -10.84 12.23
N ALA A 296 -3.92 -12.12 11.86
CA ALA A 296 -3.01 -12.62 10.84
C ALA A 296 -3.02 -11.69 9.62
N ILE A 297 -1.86 -11.09 9.32
CA ILE A 297 -1.71 -9.99 8.37
C ILE A 297 -2.32 -10.36 7.01
N GLN A 298 -3.52 -9.87 6.74
CA GLN A 298 -4.04 -9.65 5.39
C GLN A 298 -3.58 -8.27 4.91
N ALA A 299 -3.14 -8.25 3.65
CA ALA A 299 -2.56 -7.15 2.90
C ALA A 299 -1.18 -6.66 3.42
N PRO A 300 -0.19 -6.49 2.52
CA PRO A 300 1.06 -5.83 2.89
C PRO A 300 0.75 -4.43 3.43
N PRO A 301 1.50 -3.93 4.42
CA PRO A 301 1.39 -2.54 4.82
C PRO A 301 1.59 -1.69 3.57
N ALA A 302 0.79 -0.62 3.44
CA ALA A 302 1.08 0.45 2.49
C ALA A 302 2.58 0.71 2.55
N VAL A 303 3.25 0.67 1.39
CA VAL A 303 4.67 0.97 1.29
C VAL A 303 4.86 2.33 1.94
N GLY A 304 5.40 2.33 3.16
CA GLY A 304 5.58 3.53 3.94
C GLY A 304 6.32 4.55 3.10
N VAL A 305 5.74 5.74 2.98
CA VAL A 305 6.43 6.93 2.52
C VAL A 305 7.67 7.04 3.40
N GLY A 306 8.83 6.67 2.88
CA GLY A 306 10.02 6.52 3.70
C GLY A 306 10.31 7.80 4.48
N THR A 307 10.16 7.71 5.80
CA THR A 307 10.47 8.77 6.75
C THR A 307 11.99 8.75 6.97
N GLY A 308 12.64 9.89 6.76
CA GLY A 308 14.07 10.08 6.98
C GLY A 308 14.76 10.89 5.88
N ALA A 309 14.87 10.35 4.67
CA ALA A 309 15.69 10.98 3.60
C ALA A 309 14.90 11.78 2.54
N THR A 310 13.55 11.74 2.55
CA THR A 310 12.71 12.36 1.51
C THR A 310 11.60 13.27 2.02
N ALA A 311 11.55 13.53 3.34
CA ALA A 311 10.64 14.53 3.89
C ALA A 311 10.98 15.92 3.31
N GLY A 312 10.01 16.57 2.65
CA GLY A 312 10.18 17.91 2.08
C GLY A 312 10.69 17.99 0.63
N LEU A 313 10.87 16.88 -0.08
CA LEU A 313 11.17 16.95 -1.52
C LEU A 313 9.97 17.52 -2.30
N ARG A 314 10.26 18.33 -3.33
CA ARG A 314 9.23 18.94 -4.19
C ARG A 314 8.60 17.88 -5.13
N PRO A 315 7.33 18.03 -5.54
CA PRO A 315 6.66 17.08 -6.44
C PRO A 315 7.43 16.79 -7.75
N SER A 316 8.14 17.79 -8.30
CA SER A 316 8.97 17.63 -9.50
C SER A 316 10.20 16.73 -9.28
N THR A 317 10.70 16.60 -8.05
CA THR A 317 11.75 15.63 -7.71
C THR A 317 11.15 14.25 -7.47
N TRP A 318 10.03 14.18 -6.75
CA TRP A 318 9.32 12.92 -6.49
C TRP A 318 8.89 12.22 -7.77
N VAL A 319 8.38 12.96 -8.76
CA VAL A 319 7.92 12.37 -10.02
C VAL A 319 9.05 11.69 -10.79
N VAL A 320 10.30 12.11 -10.62
CA VAL A 320 11.49 11.51 -11.26
C VAL A 320 12.02 10.32 -10.46
N LYS A 321 11.90 10.36 -9.13
CA LYS A 321 12.37 9.31 -8.22
C LYS A 321 11.28 8.27 -8.00
N ALA A 322 11.00 7.46 -9.03
CA ALA A 322 10.24 6.23 -8.85
C ALA A 322 10.98 5.36 -7.82
N ARG A 323 10.39 5.17 -6.63
CA ARG A 323 11.01 4.30 -5.62
C ARG A 323 10.80 2.85 -6.00
N HIS A 324 11.89 2.13 -6.21
CA HIS A 324 11.89 0.68 -6.10
C HIS A 324 11.67 0.26 -4.66
N SER A 325 11.08 -0.92 -4.46
CA SER A 325 11.21 -1.56 -3.16
C SER A 325 12.71 -1.70 -2.85
N ALA A 326 13.14 -1.29 -1.66
CA ALA A 326 14.53 -1.41 -1.19
C ALA A 326 15.02 -2.89 -1.10
N ARG A 327 14.19 -3.84 -1.57
CA ARG A 327 14.33 -5.29 -1.51
C ARG A 327 14.50 -5.94 -2.89
N ALA A 328 14.60 -5.15 -3.98
CA ALA A 328 14.85 -5.71 -5.31
C ALA A 328 16.23 -6.39 -5.36
N VAL A 329 16.25 -7.69 -5.68
CA VAL A 329 17.43 -8.58 -5.67
C VAL A 329 18.64 -7.96 -6.38
N TYR A 330 18.40 -7.32 -7.53
CA TYR A 330 19.45 -6.74 -8.38
C TYR A 330 19.63 -5.23 -8.24
N ARG A 331 18.87 -4.56 -7.36
CA ARG A 331 18.88 -3.09 -7.19
C ARG A 331 18.88 -2.30 -8.52
N PRO A 332 17.97 -2.60 -9.46
CA PRO A 332 17.95 -1.97 -10.76
C PRO A 332 17.62 -0.48 -10.63
N THR A 333 18.16 0.34 -11.54
CA THR A 333 17.92 1.80 -11.56
C THR A 333 16.53 2.17 -12.08
N SER A 334 15.93 1.32 -12.92
CA SER A 334 14.56 1.46 -13.46
C SER A 334 13.71 0.26 -13.04
N VAL A 335 12.40 0.47 -12.87
CA VAL A 335 11.47 -0.56 -12.35
C VAL A 335 11.45 -1.73 -13.34
N PRO A 336 11.79 -2.97 -12.92
CA PRO A 336 11.67 -4.13 -13.79
C PRO A 336 10.23 -4.36 -14.23
N ILE A 337 10.05 -4.88 -15.43
CA ILE A 337 8.73 -5.23 -15.96
C ILE A 337 8.45 -6.69 -15.56
N TYR A 338 7.58 -6.89 -14.58
CA TYR A 338 7.11 -8.20 -14.17
C TYR A 338 5.95 -8.64 -15.05
N GLN A 339 6.25 -9.19 -16.23
CA GLN A 339 5.26 -9.63 -17.23
C GLN A 339 4.51 -10.92 -16.85
N THR A 340 4.97 -11.64 -15.82
CA THR A 340 4.40 -12.93 -15.39
C THR A 340 2.94 -12.83 -14.97
N ALA A 341 2.17 -13.90 -15.21
CA ALA A 341 0.78 -14.00 -14.78
C ALA A 341 0.65 -14.45 -13.32
N THR A 342 1.47 -15.41 -12.91
CA THR A 342 1.50 -16.00 -11.57
C THR A 342 2.84 -15.74 -10.90
N PHE A 343 2.81 -15.75 -9.58
CA PHE A 343 3.99 -15.75 -8.74
C PHE A 343 4.04 -17.08 -8.00
N GLU A 344 5.22 -17.65 -7.85
CA GLU A 344 5.39 -18.88 -7.08
C GLU A 344 5.00 -18.62 -5.62
N GLN A 345 4.15 -19.50 -5.09
CA GLN A 345 3.71 -19.43 -3.69
C GLN A 345 4.55 -20.41 -2.88
N ALA A 346 5.00 -19.98 -1.70
CA ALA A 346 5.83 -20.81 -0.85
C ALA A 346 5.11 -22.08 -0.31
N SER A 347 3.77 -22.14 -0.44
CA SER A 347 2.95 -23.29 -0.02
C SER A 347 1.55 -23.19 -0.63
N ALA A 348 0.79 -24.30 -0.63
CA ALA A 348 -0.57 -24.35 -1.16
C ALA A 348 -1.59 -23.45 -0.42
N THR A 349 -1.32 -23.09 0.84
CA THR A 349 -2.22 -22.27 1.69
C THR A 349 -1.63 -20.89 2.02
N GLY A 350 -0.47 -20.57 1.46
CA GLY A 350 0.27 -19.36 1.78
C GLY A 350 0.45 -18.47 0.59
N PHE A 351 -0.03 -17.23 0.71
CA PHE A 351 0.06 -16.24 -0.35
C PHE A 351 1.16 -15.22 -0.05
N GLY A 352 2.06 -14.99 -1.00
CA GLY A 352 3.02 -13.89 -0.96
C GLY A 352 2.34 -12.54 -1.20
N ALA A 353 3.14 -11.46 -1.25
CA ALA A 353 2.64 -10.12 -1.59
C ALA A 353 2.02 -10.05 -3.00
N PHE A 354 2.38 -11.00 -3.87
CA PHE A 354 1.82 -11.16 -5.20
C PHE A 354 1.54 -12.64 -5.42
N ASP A 355 0.36 -12.94 -5.93
CA ASP A 355 -0.10 -14.29 -6.30
C ASP A 355 -0.41 -14.37 -7.79
N TYR A 356 -1.22 -13.42 -8.28
CA TYR A 356 -1.76 -13.38 -9.61
C TYR A 356 -1.88 -11.93 -10.11
N THR A 357 -1.30 -11.65 -11.28
CA THR A 357 -1.14 -10.29 -11.83
C THR A 357 -2.46 -9.52 -12.03
N ARG A 358 -3.60 -10.21 -12.17
CA ARG A 358 -4.93 -9.54 -12.21
C ARG A 358 -5.27 -8.87 -10.87
N THR A 359 -4.91 -9.50 -9.75
CA THR A 359 -5.07 -8.96 -8.39
C THR A 359 -4.06 -7.84 -8.17
N ASP A 360 -2.76 -8.18 -8.13
CA ASP A 360 -1.66 -7.26 -7.89
C ASP A 360 -0.40 -7.65 -8.68
N ASN A 361 0.41 -6.66 -9.06
CA ASN A 361 1.63 -6.86 -9.84
C ASN A 361 2.71 -5.85 -9.39
N PRO A 362 3.98 -6.26 -9.20
CA PRO A 362 5.02 -5.36 -8.70
C PRO A 362 5.22 -4.09 -9.54
N THR A 363 5.14 -4.21 -10.87
CA THR A 363 5.26 -3.07 -11.81
C THR A 363 4.09 -2.10 -11.64
N ARG A 364 2.87 -2.64 -11.51
CA ARG A 364 1.66 -1.85 -11.27
C ARG A 364 1.68 -1.18 -9.89
N SER A 365 2.06 -1.90 -8.84
CA SER A 365 2.14 -1.34 -7.49
C SER A 365 3.16 -0.19 -7.40
N ALA A 366 4.24 -0.24 -8.18
CA ALA A 366 5.21 0.87 -8.27
C ALA A 366 4.56 2.14 -8.84
N VAL A 367 3.80 2.04 -9.94
CA VAL A 367 3.10 3.21 -10.52
C VAL A 367 1.99 3.72 -9.62
N GLU A 368 1.26 2.82 -8.96
CA GLU A 368 0.21 3.17 -8.01
C GLU A 368 0.75 3.96 -6.83
N THR A 369 1.86 3.51 -6.25
CA THR A 369 2.54 4.19 -5.14
C THR A 369 3.01 5.58 -5.55
N GLN A 370 3.65 5.68 -6.72
CA GLN A 370 4.18 6.95 -7.21
C GLN A 370 3.07 7.97 -7.49
N LEU A 371 2.01 7.57 -8.18
CA LEU A 371 0.91 8.47 -8.50
C LEU A 371 0.07 8.83 -7.26
N ALA A 372 -0.10 7.91 -6.31
CA ALA A 372 -0.76 8.21 -5.04
C ALA A 372 0.02 9.29 -4.28
N ALA A 373 1.35 9.18 -4.22
CA ALA A 373 2.19 10.18 -3.58
C ALA A 373 2.09 11.57 -4.24
N LEU A 374 1.98 11.64 -5.57
CA LEU A 374 1.78 12.92 -6.28
C LEU A 374 0.43 13.56 -5.99
N GLU A 375 -0.60 12.75 -5.73
CA GLU A 375 -1.91 13.24 -5.26
C GLU A 375 -1.94 13.53 -3.75
N GLY A 376 -0.89 13.17 -3.01
CA GLY A 376 -0.88 13.22 -1.55
C GLY A 376 -1.78 12.15 -0.91
N ALA A 377 -2.17 11.12 -1.65
CA ALA A 377 -3.10 10.08 -1.22
C ALA A 377 -2.39 8.94 -0.47
N GLY A 378 -3.11 8.29 0.46
CA GLY A 378 -2.65 7.07 1.13
C GLY A 378 -2.77 5.82 0.23
N HIS A 379 -3.70 5.84 -0.72
CA HIS A 379 -3.98 4.71 -1.61
C HIS A 379 -4.14 5.17 -3.06
N GLY A 380 -3.67 4.34 -3.98
CA GLY A 380 -3.78 4.53 -5.43
C GLY A 380 -4.01 3.21 -6.15
N LEU A 381 -4.87 3.22 -7.17
CA LEU A 381 -5.19 2.04 -7.97
C LEU A 381 -5.13 2.38 -9.46
N ALA A 382 -4.40 1.58 -10.23
CA ALA A 382 -4.22 1.73 -11.66
C ALA A 382 -5.11 0.74 -12.43
N PHE A 383 -5.76 1.26 -13.47
CA PHE A 383 -6.75 0.57 -14.28
C PHE A 383 -6.35 0.58 -15.75
N ALA A 384 -6.88 -0.35 -16.53
CA ALA A 384 -6.62 -0.49 -17.97
C ALA A 384 -7.03 0.74 -18.80
N SER A 385 -7.91 1.61 -18.28
CA SER A 385 -8.27 2.89 -18.90
C SER A 385 -8.89 3.87 -17.90
N GLY A 386 -8.94 5.15 -18.25
CA GLY A 386 -9.69 6.15 -17.48
C GLY A 386 -11.17 5.78 -17.29
N MET A 387 -11.79 5.14 -18.29
CA MET A 387 -13.18 4.67 -18.17
C MET A 387 -13.32 3.49 -17.21
N ALA A 388 -12.32 2.61 -17.12
CA ALA A 388 -12.32 1.53 -16.14
C ALA A 388 -12.17 2.08 -14.70
N ALA A 389 -11.24 3.03 -14.51
CA ALA A 389 -11.09 3.77 -13.24
C ALA A 389 -12.38 4.47 -12.83
N LEU A 390 -12.99 5.23 -13.74
CA LEU A 390 -14.24 5.93 -13.51
C LEU A 390 -15.39 4.94 -13.23
N SER A 391 -15.52 3.87 -14.01
CA SER A 391 -16.56 2.86 -13.78
C SER A 391 -16.45 2.25 -12.38
N ALA A 392 -15.24 1.95 -11.89
CA ALA A 392 -15.04 1.45 -10.53
C ALA A 392 -15.53 2.45 -9.47
N VAL A 393 -15.28 3.75 -9.66
CA VAL A 393 -15.80 4.81 -8.78
C VAL A 393 -17.32 4.92 -8.84
N LEU A 394 -17.91 4.92 -10.03
CA LEU A 394 -19.37 5.08 -10.17
C LEU A 394 -20.14 3.86 -9.62
N ARG A 395 -19.53 2.66 -9.64
CA ARG A 395 -20.07 1.45 -9.00
C ARG A 395 -20.05 1.48 -7.47
N LEU A 396 -19.39 2.46 -6.85
CA LEU A 396 -19.51 2.65 -5.40
C LEU A 396 -20.93 3.04 -4.98
N VAL A 397 -21.73 3.57 -5.92
CA VAL A 397 -23.15 3.84 -5.72
C VAL A 397 -23.95 2.57 -6.00
N ALA A 398 -24.61 2.05 -4.96
CA ALA A 398 -25.46 0.88 -5.05
C ALA A 398 -26.77 1.19 -5.80
N GLY A 399 -27.45 0.13 -6.28
CA GLY A 399 -28.77 0.25 -6.88
C GLY A 399 -29.75 0.98 -5.96
N GLY A 400 -30.56 1.88 -6.53
CA GLY A 400 -31.44 2.79 -5.82
C GLY A 400 -30.84 4.17 -5.53
N GLY A 401 -29.51 4.32 -5.59
CA GLY A 401 -28.81 5.60 -5.40
C GLY A 401 -28.80 6.52 -6.63
N GLU A 402 -28.49 7.80 -6.40
CA GLU A 402 -28.35 8.84 -7.41
C GLU A 402 -26.92 9.40 -7.45
N ILE A 403 -26.39 9.58 -8.67
CA ILE A 403 -25.16 10.34 -8.96
C ILE A 403 -25.58 11.72 -9.46
N LEU A 404 -25.11 12.77 -8.79
CA LEU A 404 -25.20 14.15 -9.26
C LEU A 404 -23.91 14.48 -10.03
N ALA A 405 -24.01 14.88 -11.28
CA ALA A 405 -22.87 14.99 -12.19
C ALA A 405 -22.86 16.31 -12.96
N GLY A 406 -21.67 16.79 -13.33
CA GLY A 406 -21.53 17.98 -14.19
C GLY A 406 -22.31 17.88 -15.51
N SER A 407 -22.91 18.98 -15.95
CA SER A 407 -23.73 19.03 -17.16
C SER A 407 -22.93 18.99 -18.47
N ASP A 408 -21.61 19.14 -18.41
CA ASP A 408 -20.70 19.19 -19.56
C ASP A 408 -19.48 18.26 -19.42
N LEU A 409 -19.65 17.14 -18.70
CA LEU A 409 -18.63 16.10 -18.55
C LEU A 409 -18.25 15.47 -19.90
N TYR A 410 -17.07 14.82 -19.90
CA TYR A 410 -16.61 14.00 -21.01
C TYR A 410 -17.70 13.05 -21.54
N GLY A 411 -17.85 13.00 -22.87
CA GLY A 411 -18.88 12.17 -23.53
C GLY A 411 -18.86 10.68 -23.17
N GLY A 412 -17.70 10.10 -22.85
CA GLY A 412 -17.61 8.72 -22.35
C GLY A 412 -18.23 8.52 -20.97
N THR A 413 -18.04 9.50 -20.07
CA THR A 413 -18.68 9.55 -18.75
C THR A 413 -20.19 9.61 -18.89
N LEU A 414 -20.70 10.49 -19.74
CA LEU A 414 -22.13 10.62 -20.01
C LEU A 414 -22.72 9.34 -20.63
N ARG A 415 -21.96 8.65 -21.49
CA ARG A 415 -22.39 7.35 -22.03
C ARG A 415 -22.54 6.29 -20.94
N TRP A 416 -21.61 6.24 -19.98
CA TRP A 416 -21.74 5.33 -18.83
C TRP A 416 -22.96 5.70 -17.98
N LEU A 417 -23.10 6.98 -17.61
CA LEU A 417 -24.19 7.47 -16.77
C LEU A 417 -25.57 7.29 -17.41
N GLY A 418 -25.68 7.39 -18.74
CA GLY A 418 -26.95 7.27 -19.45
C GLY A 418 -27.31 5.85 -19.85
N ARG A 419 -26.34 4.94 -20.01
CA ARG A 419 -26.59 3.58 -20.57
C ARG A 419 -26.19 2.44 -19.65
N VAL A 420 -25.14 2.59 -18.85
CA VAL A 420 -24.65 1.54 -17.94
C VAL A 420 -25.29 1.71 -16.56
N GLY A 421 -25.23 2.92 -16.00
CA GLY A 421 -25.80 3.24 -14.68
C GLY A 421 -27.25 2.80 -14.49
N PRO A 422 -28.19 3.14 -15.40
CA PRO A 422 -29.60 2.80 -15.23
C PRO A 422 -29.86 1.29 -15.17
N ARG A 423 -29.09 0.50 -15.92
CA ARG A 423 -29.19 -0.99 -15.89
C ARG A 423 -28.71 -1.58 -14.57
N ALA A 424 -27.84 -0.86 -13.85
CA ALA A 424 -27.38 -1.21 -12.52
C ALA A 424 -28.27 -0.61 -11.40
N GLY A 425 -29.41 0.01 -11.76
CA GLY A 425 -30.30 0.68 -10.81
C GLY A 425 -29.76 2.00 -10.27
N VAL A 426 -28.72 2.57 -10.89
CA VAL A 426 -28.13 3.85 -10.48
C VAL A 426 -28.72 4.97 -11.34
N ARG A 427 -29.31 5.97 -10.68
CA ARG A 427 -29.86 7.15 -11.34
C ARG A 427 -28.76 8.21 -11.51
N CYS A 428 -28.91 9.06 -12.52
CA CYS A 428 -28.02 10.18 -12.73
C CYS A 428 -28.83 11.46 -12.95
N ARG A 429 -28.37 12.56 -12.35
CA ARG A 429 -28.87 13.90 -12.64
C ARG A 429 -27.71 14.81 -13.01
N LEU A 430 -27.88 15.56 -14.09
CA LEU A 430 -26.93 16.56 -14.53
C LEU A 430 -27.22 17.90 -13.87
N VAL A 431 -26.17 18.62 -13.47
CA VAL A 431 -26.24 19.95 -12.86
C VAL A 431 -25.08 20.83 -13.32
N ASP A 432 -25.30 22.14 -13.36
CA ASP A 432 -24.23 23.10 -13.56
C ASP A 432 -23.38 23.19 -12.29
N VAL A 433 -22.25 22.47 -12.28
CA VAL A 433 -21.34 22.43 -11.12
C VAL A 433 -20.55 23.71 -10.92
N ALA A 434 -20.63 24.68 -11.85
CA ALA A 434 -20.06 26.01 -11.64
C ALA A 434 -20.99 26.93 -10.81
N ASP A 435 -22.23 26.50 -10.55
CA ASP A 435 -23.19 27.20 -9.69
C ASP A 435 -23.45 26.38 -8.41
N PRO A 436 -22.79 26.74 -7.28
CA PRO A 436 -23.00 26.06 -6.01
C PRO A 436 -24.46 26.06 -5.53
N ALA A 437 -25.26 27.08 -5.86
CA ALA A 437 -26.66 27.13 -5.46
C ALA A 437 -27.48 26.07 -6.22
N ALA A 438 -27.22 25.89 -7.51
CA ALA A 438 -27.82 24.83 -8.31
C ALA A 438 -27.44 23.44 -7.77
N VAL A 439 -26.18 23.23 -7.37
CA VAL A 439 -25.75 21.96 -6.75
C VAL A 439 -26.44 21.72 -5.41
N ALA A 440 -26.54 22.76 -4.56
CA ALA A 440 -27.20 22.66 -3.24
C ALA A 440 -28.70 22.33 -3.36
N ALA A 441 -29.39 22.93 -4.32
CA ALA A 441 -30.78 22.61 -4.61
C ALA A 441 -30.94 21.19 -5.20
N ALA A 442 -29.89 20.70 -5.86
CA ALA A 442 -29.93 19.41 -6.51
C ALA A 442 -29.69 18.23 -5.56
N ILE A 443 -28.85 18.34 -4.54
CA ILE A 443 -28.59 17.21 -3.63
C ILE A 443 -29.88 16.83 -2.87
N GLY A 444 -30.34 15.58 -3.07
CA GLY A 444 -31.52 15.00 -2.44
C GLY A 444 -31.20 13.78 -1.56
N PRO A 445 -32.22 13.12 -0.97
CA PRO A 445 -32.04 12.02 -0.02
C PRO A 445 -31.39 10.78 -0.62
N ASP A 446 -31.46 10.60 -1.93
CA ASP A 446 -30.87 9.46 -2.64
C ASP A 446 -29.51 9.78 -3.28
N THR A 447 -29.07 11.05 -3.23
CA THR A 447 -27.76 11.42 -3.77
C THR A 447 -26.67 10.75 -2.94
N ARG A 448 -25.77 10.02 -3.60
CA ARG A 448 -24.66 9.30 -2.94
C ARG A 448 -23.28 9.75 -3.42
N LEU A 449 -23.22 10.33 -4.61
CA LEU A 449 -21.98 10.80 -5.23
C LEU A 449 -22.22 12.10 -6.00
N LEU A 450 -21.36 13.08 -5.76
CA LEU A 450 -21.17 14.26 -6.59
C LEU A 450 -19.92 14.06 -7.47
N LEU A 451 -20.10 14.06 -8.80
CA LEU A 451 -19.04 13.85 -9.77
C LEU A 451 -18.70 15.17 -10.48
N LEU A 452 -17.46 15.63 -10.31
CA LEU A 452 -16.94 16.84 -10.92
C LEU A 452 -15.86 16.52 -11.97
N GLU A 453 -15.72 17.41 -12.94
CA GLU A 453 -14.57 17.50 -13.85
C GLU A 453 -14.24 18.99 -13.98
N THR A 454 -13.08 19.42 -13.47
CA THR A 454 -12.73 20.85 -13.42
C THR A 454 -11.23 21.07 -13.71
N PRO A 455 -10.88 21.86 -14.75
CA PRO A 455 -11.78 22.44 -15.76
C PRO A 455 -12.56 21.36 -16.52
N SER A 456 -13.76 21.66 -16.99
CA SER A 456 -14.56 20.69 -17.76
C SER A 456 -14.03 20.52 -19.19
N ASN A 457 -14.15 19.33 -19.78
CA ASN A 457 -13.86 19.09 -21.18
C ASN A 457 -15.17 19.07 -22.01
N PRO A 458 -15.38 19.97 -23.00
CA PRO A 458 -14.39 20.87 -23.61
C PRO A 458 -14.57 22.36 -23.22
N LEU A 459 -15.54 22.72 -22.38
CA LEU A 459 -15.91 24.12 -22.15
C LEU A 459 -15.01 24.84 -21.14
N LEU A 460 -14.11 24.11 -20.47
CA LEU A 460 -13.17 24.60 -19.47
C LEU A 460 -13.87 25.39 -18.35
N ARG A 461 -15.09 24.97 -17.98
CA ARG A 461 -15.84 25.53 -16.85
C ARG A 461 -15.15 25.11 -15.56
N ILE A 462 -15.21 25.99 -14.56
CA ILE A 462 -14.51 25.80 -13.29
C ILE A 462 -15.54 25.51 -12.19
N ALA A 463 -15.37 24.38 -11.50
CA ALA A 463 -16.10 24.07 -10.28
C ALA A 463 -15.23 24.43 -9.06
N ASP A 464 -15.85 24.98 -8.01
CA ASP A 464 -15.18 25.29 -6.74
C ASP A 464 -15.13 24.02 -5.87
N ILE A 465 -14.00 23.29 -5.93
CA ILE A 465 -13.87 21.97 -5.29
C ILE A 465 -14.05 22.08 -3.78
N GLU A 466 -13.49 23.12 -3.16
CA GLU A 466 -13.55 23.30 -1.71
C GLU A 466 -14.97 23.62 -1.24
N CYS A 467 -15.66 24.51 -1.95
CA CYS A 467 -17.05 24.85 -1.65
C CYS A 467 -17.96 23.62 -1.79
N LEU A 468 -17.86 22.90 -2.90
CA LEU A 468 -18.70 21.74 -3.17
C LEU A 468 -18.33 20.54 -2.30
N GLY A 469 -17.06 20.37 -1.95
CA GLY A 469 -16.60 19.31 -1.04
C GLY A 469 -17.10 19.50 0.38
N ARG A 470 -17.14 20.75 0.88
CA ARG A 470 -17.77 21.06 2.17
C ARG A 470 -19.26 20.71 2.16
N MET A 471 -19.98 21.14 1.12
CA MET A 471 -21.40 20.86 0.95
C MET A 471 -21.72 19.36 0.84
N ALA A 472 -20.91 18.61 0.08
CA ALA A 472 -21.07 17.17 -0.08
C ALA A 472 -20.88 16.46 1.27
N ARG A 473 -19.84 16.83 2.02
CA ARG A 473 -19.55 16.27 3.34
C ARG A 473 -20.66 16.52 4.36
N GLU A 474 -21.17 17.74 4.44
CA GLU A 474 -22.29 18.10 5.32
C GLU A 474 -23.56 17.29 5.06
N ARG A 475 -23.70 16.77 3.83
CA ARG A 475 -24.85 15.97 3.40
C ARG A 475 -24.56 14.47 3.28
N GLY A 476 -23.37 14.02 3.70
CA GLY A 476 -22.98 12.60 3.62
C GLY A 476 -22.87 12.07 2.18
N VAL A 477 -22.59 12.94 1.21
CA VAL A 477 -22.42 12.62 -0.21
C VAL A 477 -20.93 12.52 -0.51
N LEU A 478 -20.50 11.47 -1.23
CA LEU A 478 -19.12 11.35 -1.68
C LEU A 478 -18.81 12.39 -2.76
N LEU A 479 -17.62 12.97 -2.74
CA LEU A 479 -17.11 13.82 -3.82
C LEU A 479 -16.01 13.10 -4.61
N ALA A 480 -16.26 12.87 -5.90
CA ALA A 480 -15.25 12.41 -6.86
C ALA A 480 -14.93 13.51 -7.87
N VAL A 481 -13.63 13.76 -8.10
CA VAL A 481 -13.15 14.74 -9.07
C VAL A 481 -12.31 14.06 -10.13
N ASP A 482 -12.72 14.16 -11.39
CA ASP A 482 -11.87 13.85 -12.54
C ASP A 482 -10.87 15.00 -12.75
N ASN A 483 -9.60 14.73 -12.45
CA ASN A 483 -8.49 15.69 -12.49
C ASN A 483 -7.61 15.52 -13.73
N THR A 484 -8.11 14.82 -14.75
CA THR A 484 -7.34 14.46 -15.96
C THR A 484 -6.76 15.68 -16.68
N LEU A 485 -7.49 16.80 -16.72
CA LEU A 485 -7.09 18.01 -17.47
C LEU A 485 -5.91 18.77 -16.84
N LEU A 486 -5.71 18.64 -15.52
CA LEU A 486 -4.66 19.37 -14.81
C LEU A 486 -3.52 18.47 -14.33
N SER A 487 -3.79 17.18 -14.10
CA SER A 487 -2.87 16.24 -13.46
C SER A 487 -2.49 16.63 -12.02
N PRO A 488 -1.87 15.72 -11.25
CA PRO A 488 -1.50 15.96 -9.86
C PRO A 488 -0.48 17.10 -9.68
N LEU A 489 0.28 17.49 -10.72
CA LEU A 489 1.25 18.59 -10.60
C LEU A 489 0.59 19.96 -10.62
N LEU A 490 -0.61 20.12 -11.22
CA LEU A 490 -1.29 21.41 -11.27
C LEU A 490 -2.47 21.52 -10.31
N GLN A 491 -3.09 20.41 -9.90
CA GLN A 491 -4.19 20.43 -8.92
C GLN A 491 -4.23 19.13 -8.13
N ASN A 492 -4.56 19.19 -6.84
CA ASN A 492 -4.77 18.03 -5.98
C ASN A 492 -6.15 18.11 -5.32
N PRO A 493 -7.20 17.52 -5.93
CA PRO A 493 -8.56 17.61 -5.42
C PRO A 493 -8.76 17.04 -4.02
N LEU A 494 -8.00 16.01 -3.64
CA LEU A 494 -8.08 15.42 -2.30
C LEU A 494 -7.75 16.44 -1.20
N ALA A 495 -6.70 17.24 -1.41
CA ALA A 495 -6.33 18.33 -0.50
C ALA A 495 -7.37 19.46 -0.45
N LEU A 496 -8.27 19.53 -1.43
CA LEU A 496 -9.35 20.50 -1.53
C LEU A 496 -10.68 19.93 -1.02
N GLY A 497 -10.70 18.71 -0.48
CA GLY A 497 -11.86 18.12 0.17
C GLY A 497 -12.62 17.07 -0.64
N ALA A 498 -12.07 16.59 -1.76
CA ALA A 498 -12.60 15.42 -2.46
C ALA A 498 -12.28 14.11 -1.72
N ASP A 499 -13.16 13.12 -1.82
CA ASP A 499 -12.94 11.77 -1.28
C ASP A 499 -12.15 10.89 -2.26
N LEU A 500 -12.35 11.15 -3.56
CA LEU A 500 -11.78 10.40 -4.67
C LEU A 500 -11.29 11.36 -5.75
N VAL A 501 -10.10 11.07 -6.28
CA VAL A 501 -9.60 11.70 -7.51
C VAL A 501 -9.45 10.65 -8.59
N VAL A 502 -9.93 10.95 -9.80
CA VAL A 502 -9.89 10.06 -10.97
C VAL A 502 -9.04 10.70 -12.06
N HIS A 503 -8.26 9.87 -12.74
CA HIS A 503 -7.50 10.26 -13.93
C HIS A 503 -7.72 9.27 -15.06
N SER A 504 -7.91 9.78 -16.27
CA SER A 504 -7.46 9.11 -17.47
C SER A 504 -5.95 9.27 -17.59
N ALA A 505 -5.20 8.35 -16.97
CA ALA A 505 -3.74 8.34 -17.02
C ALA A 505 -3.15 8.22 -18.44
N THR A 506 -3.95 7.84 -19.44
CA THR A 506 -3.67 7.97 -20.89
C THR A 506 -3.19 9.37 -21.32
N LYS A 507 -3.59 10.43 -20.60
CA LYS A 507 -3.36 11.83 -20.98
C LYS A 507 -2.00 12.32 -20.49
N HIS A 508 -1.96 13.38 -19.69
CA HIS A 508 -0.72 13.98 -19.19
C HIS A 508 0.19 12.99 -18.47
N LEU A 509 -0.36 12.06 -17.68
CA LEU A 509 0.45 11.11 -16.90
C LEU A 509 1.30 10.21 -17.80
N ALA A 510 0.72 9.55 -18.82
CA ALA A 510 1.47 8.79 -19.81
C ALA A 510 2.22 9.72 -20.79
N GLY A 511 1.54 10.70 -21.38
CA GLY A 511 2.14 11.81 -22.11
C GLY A 511 2.69 11.51 -23.50
N HIS A 512 2.77 10.26 -23.94
CA HIS A 512 3.46 9.87 -25.18
C HIS A 512 2.53 9.29 -26.26
N GLY A 513 1.22 9.19 -25.99
CA GLY A 513 0.24 8.71 -26.95
C GLY A 513 0.30 7.20 -27.22
N ASP A 514 0.97 6.44 -26.36
CA ASP A 514 1.33 5.02 -26.55
C ASP A 514 0.79 4.09 -25.45
N ALA A 515 0.08 4.62 -24.44
CA ALA A 515 -0.50 3.83 -23.36
C ALA A 515 -1.93 4.28 -23.03
N THR A 516 -2.83 3.31 -22.83
CA THR A 516 -4.14 3.56 -22.23
C THR A 516 -4.10 3.16 -20.77
N ALA A 517 -4.48 4.07 -19.87
CA ALA A 517 -4.46 3.81 -18.44
C ALA A 517 -5.48 4.70 -17.71
N GLY A 518 -5.91 4.25 -16.54
CA GLY A 518 -6.69 5.00 -15.57
C GLY A 518 -6.03 4.94 -14.20
N PHE A 519 -6.33 5.91 -13.35
CA PHE A 519 -5.83 5.93 -11.98
C PHE A 519 -6.89 6.52 -11.05
N VAL A 520 -7.05 5.94 -9.85
CA VAL A 520 -7.90 6.48 -8.79
C VAL A 520 -7.08 6.59 -7.52
N ALA A 521 -7.18 7.73 -6.83
CA ALA A 521 -6.54 7.93 -5.54
C ALA A 521 -7.55 8.33 -4.45
N THR A 522 -7.29 7.93 -3.21
CA THR A 522 -8.12 8.26 -2.03
C THR A 522 -7.30 8.19 -0.75
N HIS A 523 -7.76 8.90 0.29
CA HIS A 523 -7.27 8.74 1.66
C HIS A 523 -7.99 7.62 2.42
N SER A 524 -9.14 7.15 1.93
CA SER A 524 -9.95 6.15 2.64
C SER A 524 -9.54 4.73 2.28
N GLU A 525 -9.01 4.00 3.26
CA GLU A 525 -8.73 2.57 3.13
C GLU A 525 -9.97 1.76 2.74
N ARG A 526 -11.13 2.10 3.34
CA ARG A 526 -12.42 1.48 2.99
C ARG A 526 -12.79 1.67 1.52
N LEU A 527 -12.62 2.87 0.97
CA LEU A 527 -12.91 3.12 -0.45
C LEU A 527 -11.88 2.41 -1.33
N ALA A 528 -10.61 2.42 -0.95
CA ALA A 528 -9.55 1.72 -1.66
C ALA A 528 -9.82 0.21 -1.77
N GLY A 529 -10.24 -0.44 -0.67
CA GLY A 529 -10.61 -1.86 -0.66
C GLY A 529 -11.77 -2.18 -1.59
N ARG A 530 -12.82 -1.35 -1.61
CA ARG A 530 -13.96 -1.49 -2.54
C ARG A 530 -13.54 -1.33 -4.00
N LEU A 531 -12.67 -0.36 -4.29
CA LEU A 531 -12.13 -0.16 -5.64
C LEU A 531 -11.24 -1.32 -6.07
N ALA A 532 -10.40 -1.84 -5.18
CA ALA A 532 -9.55 -3.01 -5.43
C ALA A 532 -10.39 -4.25 -5.75
N PHE A 533 -11.48 -4.45 -5.00
CA PHE A 533 -12.45 -5.51 -5.28
C PHE A 533 -13.03 -5.39 -6.70
N HIS A 534 -13.54 -4.22 -7.08
CA HIS A 534 -14.05 -4.00 -8.45
C HIS A 534 -12.98 -4.21 -9.53
N ARG A 535 -11.77 -3.67 -9.31
CA ARG A 535 -10.63 -3.85 -10.23
C ARG A 535 -10.34 -5.32 -10.47
N ASN A 536 -10.29 -6.11 -9.40
CA ASN A 536 -9.96 -7.54 -9.46
C ASN A 536 -11.11 -8.37 -10.06
N ALA A 537 -12.33 -8.15 -9.58
CA ALA A 537 -13.52 -8.90 -9.98
C ALA A 537 -13.90 -8.65 -11.45
N GLU A 538 -13.74 -7.42 -11.94
CA GLU A 538 -14.03 -7.06 -13.34
C GLU A 538 -12.82 -7.22 -14.26
N GLY A 539 -11.64 -7.60 -13.73
CA GLY A 539 -10.42 -7.80 -14.51
C GLY A 539 -9.92 -6.53 -15.18
N THR A 540 -10.08 -5.37 -14.53
CA THR A 540 -9.79 -4.05 -15.12
C THR A 540 -8.48 -3.42 -14.67
N GLY A 541 -7.62 -4.18 -13.99
CA GLY A 541 -6.29 -3.73 -13.58
C GLY A 541 -5.38 -3.38 -14.76
N LEU A 542 -4.49 -2.40 -14.57
CA LEU A 542 -3.51 -2.02 -15.60
C LEU A 542 -2.50 -3.16 -15.84
N ALA A 543 -2.22 -3.45 -17.11
CA ALA A 543 -1.26 -4.47 -17.49
C ALA A 543 0.20 -4.04 -17.20
N PRO A 544 1.14 -4.99 -16.96
CA PRO A 544 2.49 -4.65 -16.50
C PRO A 544 3.29 -3.76 -17.46
N PHE A 545 3.16 -3.97 -18.77
CA PHE A 545 3.88 -3.19 -19.78
C PHE A 545 3.38 -1.74 -19.84
N GLU A 546 2.06 -1.54 -19.83
CA GLU A 546 1.43 -0.22 -19.79
C GLU A 546 1.71 0.48 -18.45
N ALA A 547 1.79 -0.24 -17.34
CA ALA A 547 2.21 0.32 -16.05
C ALA A 547 3.65 0.86 -16.12
N TRP A 548 4.56 0.15 -16.80
CA TRP A 548 5.92 0.61 -17.04
C TRP A 548 5.97 1.83 -17.96
N LEU A 549 5.19 1.84 -19.06
CA LEU A 549 5.07 3.02 -19.94
C LEU A 549 4.55 4.23 -19.17
N LEU A 550 3.56 4.03 -18.29
CA LEU A 550 3.02 5.08 -17.45
C LEU A 550 4.05 5.63 -16.45
N LEU A 551 4.84 4.77 -15.81
CA LEU A 551 5.98 5.19 -14.97
C LEU A 551 6.97 6.04 -15.77
N ARG A 552 7.36 5.54 -16.95
CA ARG A 552 8.28 6.23 -17.86
C ARG A 552 7.75 7.60 -18.26
N GLY A 553 6.47 7.68 -18.61
CA GLY A 553 5.79 8.91 -18.99
C GLY A 553 5.69 9.93 -17.85
N ALA A 554 5.36 9.46 -16.65
CA ALA A 554 5.19 10.30 -15.47
C ALA A 554 6.50 11.03 -15.12
N MET A 555 7.66 10.38 -15.25
CA MET A 555 8.97 10.97 -14.93
C MET A 555 9.26 12.30 -15.65
N THR A 556 8.72 12.48 -16.87
CA THR A 556 8.89 13.74 -17.64
C THR A 556 7.71 14.70 -17.52
N LEU A 557 6.70 14.39 -16.71
CA LEU A 557 5.48 15.20 -16.57
C LEU A 557 5.77 16.66 -16.22
N HIS A 558 6.71 16.91 -15.31
CA HIS A 558 7.07 18.25 -14.86
C HIS A 558 7.62 19.14 -15.98
N VAL A 559 8.59 18.64 -16.77
CA VAL A 559 9.16 19.40 -17.90
C VAL A 559 8.16 19.55 -19.06
N ARG A 560 7.35 18.51 -19.32
CA ARG A 560 6.30 18.58 -20.35
C ARG A 560 5.26 19.64 -20.01
N LEU A 561 4.70 19.60 -18.80
CA LEU A 561 3.70 20.58 -18.37
C LEU A 561 4.22 22.02 -18.33
N GLU A 562 5.49 22.24 -18.01
CA GLU A 562 6.09 23.57 -18.05
C GLU A 562 6.07 24.14 -19.48
N ARG A 563 6.57 23.34 -20.44
CA ARG A 563 6.61 23.71 -21.86
C ARG A 563 5.22 23.85 -22.45
N GLU A 564 4.35 22.86 -22.26
CA GLU A 564 2.98 22.83 -22.78
C GLU A 564 2.18 24.06 -22.27
N GLN A 565 2.29 24.41 -20.99
CA GLN A 565 1.60 25.59 -20.44
C GLN A 565 2.16 26.91 -20.97
N ALA A 566 3.48 27.03 -21.14
CA ALA A 566 4.09 28.23 -21.70
C ALA A 566 3.60 28.46 -23.14
N THR A 567 3.59 27.40 -23.96
CA THR A 567 3.06 27.43 -25.33
C THR A 567 1.56 27.70 -25.35
N ALA A 568 0.77 27.06 -24.49
CA ALA A 568 -0.68 27.25 -24.42
C ALA A 568 -1.07 28.70 -24.08
N ARG A 569 -0.36 29.33 -23.13
CA ARG A 569 -0.57 30.77 -22.82
C ARG A 569 -0.31 31.66 -24.03
N ARG A 570 0.78 31.41 -24.76
CA ARG A 570 1.14 32.17 -25.97
C ARG A 570 0.08 32.02 -27.05
N LEU A 571 -0.34 30.78 -27.35
CA LEU A 571 -1.37 30.50 -28.35
C LEU A 571 -2.73 31.08 -27.95
N ALA A 572 -3.14 30.95 -26.68
CA ALA A 572 -4.41 31.50 -26.19
C ALA A 572 -4.44 33.03 -26.30
N ALA A 573 -3.35 33.72 -25.95
CA ALA A 573 -3.24 35.16 -26.13
C ALA A 573 -3.30 35.55 -27.61
N ARG A 574 -2.55 34.84 -28.46
CA ARG A 574 -2.52 35.11 -29.90
C ARG A 574 -3.88 34.92 -30.58
N LEU A 575 -4.57 33.82 -30.25
CA LEU A 575 -5.91 33.50 -30.78
C LEU A 575 -6.96 34.51 -30.34
N ARG A 576 -6.85 35.07 -29.13
CA ARG A 576 -7.77 36.11 -28.66
C ARG A 576 -7.70 37.37 -29.52
N ASP A 577 -6.53 37.66 -30.09
CA ASP A 577 -6.30 38.84 -30.91
C ASP A 577 -6.59 38.60 -32.41
N GLU A 578 -6.99 37.38 -32.80
CA GLU A 578 -7.36 37.05 -34.18
C GLU A 578 -8.83 37.44 -34.49
N PRO A 579 -9.10 38.26 -35.54
CA PRO A 579 -10.46 38.73 -35.86
C PRO A 579 -11.48 37.61 -36.15
N ALA A 580 -11.01 36.46 -36.61
CA ALA A 580 -11.86 35.31 -36.91
C ALA A 580 -12.33 34.55 -35.66
N VAL A 581 -11.71 34.78 -34.50
CA VAL A 581 -12.05 34.11 -33.23
C VAL A 581 -13.10 34.93 -32.47
N ARG A 582 -14.22 34.28 -32.12
CA ARG A 582 -15.31 34.92 -31.35
C ARG A 582 -15.12 34.87 -29.85
N GLY A 583 -14.20 34.04 -29.37
CA GLY A 583 -13.89 33.92 -27.95
C GLY A 583 -12.94 32.75 -27.71
N VAL A 584 -12.09 32.91 -26.69
CA VAL A 584 -11.13 31.90 -26.24
C VAL A 584 -11.50 31.49 -24.82
N LEU A 585 -11.60 30.18 -24.60
CA LEU A 585 -11.77 29.56 -23.30
C LEU A 585 -10.39 29.03 -22.89
N TYR A 586 -9.83 29.64 -21.85
CA TYR A 586 -8.57 29.22 -21.26
C TYR A 586 -8.48 29.78 -19.83
N PRO A 587 -8.36 28.94 -18.79
CA PRO A 587 -8.37 29.41 -17.40
C PRO A 587 -7.30 30.44 -17.07
N GLY A 588 -6.19 30.46 -17.83
CA GLY A 588 -5.11 31.44 -17.67
C GLY A 588 -5.37 32.82 -18.29
N LEU A 589 -6.44 33.00 -19.08
CA LEU A 589 -6.79 34.31 -19.63
C LEU A 589 -7.56 35.15 -18.61
N ARG A 590 -7.21 36.44 -18.54
CA ARG A 590 -8.02 37.44 -17.82
C ARG A 590 -9.43 37.47 -18.41
N GLY A 591 -10.44 37.39 -17.54
CA GLY A 591 -11.85 37.39 -17.94
C GLY A 591 -12.45 36.00 -18.19
N HIS A 592 -11.67 34.91 -18.10
CA HIS A 592 -12.25 33.57 -18.15
C HIS A 592 -13.20 33.35 -16.94
N PRO A 593 -14.45 32.89 -17.15
CA PRO A 593 -15.38 32.59 -16.06
C PRO A 593 -14.78 31.59 -15.07
N GLY A 594 -14.80 31.93 -13.77
CA GLY A 594 -14.21 31.10 -12.73
C GLY A 594 -12.68 31.18 -12.61
N SER A 595 -12.00 32.05 -13.37
CA SER A 595 -10.53 32.23 -13.30
C SER A 595 -10.00 32.51 -11.90
N ARG A 596 -10.74 33.29 -11.08
CA ARG A 596 -10.37 33.52 -9.66
C ARG A 596 -10.43 32.25 -8.82
N ILE A 597 -11.45 31.41 -9.02
CA ILE A 597 -11.57 30.11 -8.34
C ILE A 597 -10.41 29.21 -8.79
N HIS A 598 -10.20 29.09 -10.11
CA HIS A 598 -9.11 28.31 -10.69
C HIS A 598 -7.75 28.69 -10.11
N ALA A 599 -7.44 29.98 -10.03
CA ALA A 599 -6.16 30.47 -9.49
C ALA A 599 -5.95 30.14 -8.00
N ARG A 600 -7.02 29.95 -7.21
CA ARG A 600 -6.90 29.52 -5.80
C ARG A 600 -6.65 28.02 -5.67
N GLN A 601 -7.23 27.21 -6.56
CA GLN A 601 -7.23 25.74 -6.44
C GLN A 601 -6.28 25.01 -7.39
N ALA A 602 -5.55 25.74 -8.25
CA ALA A 602 -4.61 25.17 -9.21
C ALA A 602 -3.30 25.99 -9.26
N ARG A 603 -2.19 25.31 -9.53
CA ARG A 603 -0.83 25.87 -9.66
C ARG A 603 -0.48 26.29 -11.09
N GLY A 604 -1.41 26.14 -12.02
CA GLY A 604 -1.22 26.51 -13.41
C GLY A 604 -2.52 26.47 -14.22
N PRO A 605 -2.55 27.15 -15.38
CA PRO A 605 -3.75 27.26 -16.22
C PRO A 605 -4.07 26.01 -17.06
N GLY A 606 -3.16 25.02 -17.10
CA GLY A 606 -3.30 23.85 -17.96
C GLY A 606 -2.89 24.10 -19.42
N THR A 607 -3.08 23.10 -20.26
CA THR A 607 -2.47 22.96 -21.60
C THR A 607 -3.49 22.94 -22.73
N VAL A 608 -4.78 22.85 -22.38
CA VAL A 608 -5.87 22.80 -23.35
C VAL A 608 -6.41 24.20 -23.58
N VAL A 609 -6.48 24.60 -24.85
CA VAL A 609 -7.04 25.89 -25.28
C VAL A 609 -8.24 25.60 -26.17
N CYS A 610 -9.39 26.18 -25.85
CA CYS A 610 -10.58 26.08 -26.69
C CYS A 610 -10.94 27.45 -27.25
N PHE A 611 -11.46 27.52 -28.47
CA PHE A 611 -11.93 28.79 -29.05
C PHE A 611 -13.11 28.60 -30.01
N ARG A 612 -13.83 29.70 -30.23
CA ARG A 612 -15.00 29.77 -31.11
C ARG A 612 -14.57 30.30 -32.48
N ALA A 613 -14.63 29.47 -33.52
CA ALA A 613 -14.20 29.84 -34.87
C ALA A 613 -15.28 30.64 -35.66
N GLY A 614 -16.41 30.96 -35.03
CA GLY A 614 -17.46 31.81 -35.58
C GLY A 614 -18.46 31.11 -36.49
N SER A 615 -18.07 30.02 -37.16
CA SER A 615 -19.00 29.14 -37.85
C SER A 615 -18.49 27.70 -37.93
N PRO A 616 -19.37 26.69 -38.04
CA PRO A 616 -18.96 25.29 -38.15
C PRO A 616 -18.10 25.03 -39.40
N ARG A 617 -18.36 25.78 -40.47
CA ARG A 617 -17.61 25.70 -41.73
C ARG A 617 -16.18 26.20 -41.59
N VAL A 618 -15.98 27.32 -40.89
CA VAL A 618 -14.63 27.83 -40.58
C VAL A 618 -13.91 26.86 -39.64
N ALA A 619 -14.57 26.38 -38.59
CA ALA A 619 -13.97 25.43 -37.65
C ALA A 619 -13.47 24.16 -38.35
N ARG A 620 -14.28 23.59 -39.26
CA ARG A 620 -13.91 22.43 -40.07
C ARG A 620 -12.72 22.72 -40.99
N ARG A 621 -12.78 23.78 -41.79
CA ARG A 621 -11.70 24.17 -42.70
C ARG A 621 -10.40 24.49 -41.96
N PHE A 622 -10.49 25.07 -40.78
CA PHE A 622 -9.34 25.31 -39.92
C PHE A 622 -8.67 23.99 -39.53
N VAL A 623 -9.42 23.05 -38.95
CA VAL A 623 -8.86 21.76 -38.48
C VAL A 623 -8.30 20.95 -39.65
N GLU A 624 -9.00 20.89 -40.78
CA GLU A 624 -8.56 20.18 -41.99
C GLU A 624 -7.37 20.87 -42.70
N GLY A 625 -7.12 22.15 -42.42
CA GLY A 625 -6.10 22.97 -43.07
C GLY A 625 -4.82 23.20 -42.26
N LEU A 626 -4.69 22.53 -41.10
CA LEU A 626 -3.46 22.47 -40.30
C LEU A 626 -2.47 21.50 -40.94
N GLU A 627 -1.20 21.89 -40.99
CA GLU A 627 -0.14 21.09 -41.61
C GLU A 627 0.75 20.41 -40.57
N LEU A 628 0.98 21.07 -39.43
CA LEU A 628 1.80 20.55 -38.33
C LEU A 628 0.92 19.87 -37.27
N VAL A 629 -0.22 20.49 -36.95
CA VAL A 629 -1.10 20.00 -35.88
C VAL A 629 -2.00 18.87 -36.38
N ALA A 630 -1.89 17.70 -35.75
CA ALA A 630 -2.69 16.55 -36.15
C ALA A 630 -4.17 16.69 -35.73
N THR A 631 -5.07 16.26 -36.62
CA THR A 631 -6.50 16.12 -36.27
C THR A 631 -6.70 14.83 -35.49
N ALA A 632 -6.87 14.92 -34.17
CA ALA A 632 -7.04 13.75 -33.33
C ALA A 632 -7.94 14.01 -32.12
N VAL A 633 -8.63 12.96 -31.66
CA VAL A 633 -9.21 12.95 -30.31
C VAL A 633 -8.10 12.69 -29.29
N SER A 634 -8.38 12.95 -28.00
CA SER A 634 -7.41 12.94 -26.88
C SER A 634 -6.72 14.29 -26.62
N PHE A 635 -5.92 14.36 -25.57
CA PHE A 635 -5.13 15.52 -25.15
C PHE A 635 -4.00 15.09 -24.19
N GLY A 636 -3.10 16.01 -23.89
CA GLY A 636 -2.02 15.85 -22.90
C GLY A 636 -0.85 14.98 -23.35
N GLY A 637 -0.72 14.76 -24.66
CA GLY A 637 0.46 14.15 -25.27
C GLY A 637 1.49 15.20 -25.71
N VAL A 638 2.71 14.76 -25.99
CA VAL A 638 3.81 15.62 -26.47
C VAL A 638 3.54 16.31 -27.80
N ALA A 639 2.69 15.74 -28.66
CA ALA A 639 2.31 16.33 -29.94
C ALA A 639 1.01 17.14 -29.81
N THR A 640 1.00 18.32 -30.41
CA THR A 640 -0.16 19.20 -30.47
C THR A 640 -1.23 18.57 -31.36
N THR A 641 -2.47 18.58 -30.88
CA THR A 641 -3.63 18.06 -31.63
C THR A 641 -4.78 19.05 -31.63
N ALA A 642 -5.55 19.04 -32.72
CA ALA A 642 -6.77 19.82 -32.87
C ALA A 642 -7.99 18.90 -33.05
N SER A 643 -9.13 19.34 -32.54
CA SER A 643 -10.40 18.59 -32.65
C SER A 643 -11.61 19.50 -32.65
N LEU A 644 -12.72 18.98 -33.18
CA LEU A 644 -14.05 19.57 -33.08
C LEU A 644 -14.90 18.77 -32.08
N PRO A 645 -15.01 19.18 -30.81
CA PRO A 645 -15.59 18.34 -29.77
C PRO A 645 -17.01 17.86 -30.07
N ARG A 646 -17.87 18.71 -30.67
CA ARG A 646 -19.25 18.34 -31.03
C ARG A 646 -19.33 17.15 -32.00
N PHE A 647 -18.41 17.09 -32.97
CA PHE A 647 -18.43 16.08 -34.04
C PHE A 647 -17.55 14.87 -33.76
N MET A 648 -16.65 14.97 -32.77
CA MET A 648 -15.69 13.91 -32.44
C MET A 648 -15.93 13.38 -31.02
N SER A 649 -15.22 13.92 -30.02
CA SER A 649 -15.18 13.37 -28.66
C SER A 649 -16.53 13.32 -27.93
N HIS A 650 -17.48 14.18 -28.30
CA HIS A 650 -18.80 14.28 -27.68
C HIS A 650 -19.95 13.91 -28.62
N ALA A 651 -19.67 13.39 -29.82
CA ALA A 651 -20.69 12.92 -30.75
C ALA A 651 -21.49 11.73 -30.19
N SER A 652 -20.87 10.91 -29.35
CA SER A 652 -21.46 9.70 -28.75
C SER A 652 -22.19 9.91 -27.42
N ALA A 653 -22.29 11.16 -26.95
CA ALA A 653 -22.98 11.45 -25.70
C ALA A 653 -24.51 11.27 -25.88
N PRO A 654 -25.16 10.40 -25.07
CA PRO A 654 -26.58 10.06 -25.24
C PRO A 654 -27.50 11.28 -25.19
N GLY A 655 -28.59 11.26 -25.97
CA GLY A 655 -29.66 12.26 -25.88
C GLY A 655 -30.62 12.04 -24.70
N GLU A 656 -30.54 10.87 -24.06
CA GLU A 656 -31.45 10.41 -22.99
C GLU A 656 -31.21 11.11 -21.64
N LEU A 657 -30.01 11.65 -21.40
CA LEU A 657 -29.71 12.46 -20.21
C LEU A 657 -30.10 13.92 -20.46
N GLY A 658 -31.26 14.32 -19.94
CA GLY A 658 -31.70 15.72 -19.93
C GLY A 658 -30.76 16.63 -19.14
N GLY A 659 -30.79 17.94 -19.44
CA GLY A 659 -30.01 18.95 -18.71
C GLY A 659 -28.54 19.09 -19.12
N ARG A 660 -28.12 18.43 -20.21
CA ARG A 660 -26.76 18.56 -20.75
C ARG A 660 -26.50 19.95 -21.33
N THR A 661 -25.35 20.53 -21.05
CA THR A 661 -24.89 21.77 -21.69
C THR A 661 -24.58 21.50 -23.18
N PRO A 662 -25.19 22.23 -24.13
CA PRO A 662 -24.91 22.04 -25.54
C PRO A 662 -23.46 22.43 -25.88
N ILE A 663 -22.76 21.54 -26.57
CA ILE A 663 -21.43 21.85 -27.10
C ILE A 663 -21.59 22.59 -28.42
N PRO A 664 -21.05 23.82 -28.53
CA PRO A 664 -21.18 24.60 -29.74
C PRO A 664 -20.50 23.94 -30.95
N SER A 665 -21.09 24.08 -32.14
CA SER A 665 -20.63 23.42 -33.37
C SER A 665 -19.36 23.99 -33.99
N ASP A 666 -19.02 25.23 -33.68
CA ASP A 666 -17.79 25.91 -34.10
C ASP A 666 -16.76 26.01 -32.96
N LEU A 667 -16.91 25.20 -31.91
CA LEU A 667 -15.89 25.06 -30.88
C LEU A 667 -14.74 24.22 -31.43
N VAL A 668 -13.54 24.77 -31.37
CA VAL A 668 -12.28 24.09 -31.64
C VAL A 668 -11.56 23.87 -30.32
N ARG A 669 -10.99 22.69 -30.14
CA ARG A 669 -10.13 22.37 -28.98
C ARG A 669 -8.74 22.02 -29.46
N LEU A 670 -7.75 22.73 -28.93
CA LEU A 670 -6.33 22.47 -29.08
C LEU A 670 -5.79 21.83 -27.80
N SER A 671 -5.17 20.67 -27.93
CA SER A 671 -4.30 20.12 -26.89
C SER A 671 -2.88 20.49 -27.25
N VAL A 672 -2.28 21.44 -26.52
CA VAL A 672 -0.96 21.96 -26.83
C VAL A 672 0.13 21.01 -26.34
N GLY A 673 1.06 20.67 -27.23
CA GLY A 673 2.22 19.81 -26.99
C GLY A 673 3.50 20.60 -26.69
N VAL A 674 4.66 20.00 -26.99
CA VAL A 674 5.98 20.53 -26.64
C VAL A 674 6.78 21.10 -27.81
N GLU A 675 6.18 21.18 -29.02
CA GLU A 675 6.82 21.72 -30.22
C GLU A 675 7.29 23.17 -30.06
N ASP A 676 7.98 23.71 -31.08
CA ASP A 676 8.33 25.12 -31.06
C ASP A 676 7.07 26.01 -31.14
N PRO A 677 6.85 26.93 -30.18
CA PRO A 677 5.66 27.76 -30.15
C PRO A 677 5.51 28.64 -31.39
N SER A 678 6.61 29.01 -32.04
CA SER A 678 6.58 29.86 -33.23
C SER A 678 6.11 29.08 -34.44
N ASP A 679 6.47 27.80 -34.54
CA ASP A 679 6.00 26.92 -35.61
C ASP A 679 4.52 26.61 -35.45
N LEU A 680 4.09 26.30 -34.22
CA LEU A 680 2.67 26.11 -33.88
C LEU A 680 1.85 27.36 -34.16
N GLU A 681 2.34 28.54 -33.77
CA GLU A 681 1.63 29.80 -34.00
C GLU A 681 1.47 30.09 -35.50
N ARG A 682 2.52 29.86 -36.31
CA ARG A 682 2.45 30.04 -37.77
C ARG A 682 1.44 29.11 -38.42
N ASP A 683 1.44 27.82 -38.06
CA ASP A 683 0.49 26.84 -38.60
C ASP A 683 -0.95 27.20 -38.21
N ILE A 684 -1.19 27.42 -36.91
CA ILE A 684 -2.53 27.69 -36.36
C ILE A 684 -3.10 29.01 -36.90
N VAL A 685 -2.36 30.11 -36.83
CA VAL A 685 -2.87 31.41 -37.31
C VAL A 685 -3.02 31.41 -38.83
N GLY A 686 -2.08 30.79 -39.55
CA GLY A 686 -2.15 30.64 -41.00
C GLY A 686 -3.39 29.87 -41.45
N ALA A 687 -3.62 28.69 -40.87
CA ALA A 687 -4.80 27.87 -41.17
C ALA A 687 -6.10 28.60 -40.83
N LEU A 688 -6.15 29.32 -39.70
CA LEU A 688 -7.35 30.04 -39.27
C LEU A 688 -7.73 31.15 -40.25
N ARG A 689 -6.75 31.97 -40.68
CA ARG A 689 -6.98 33.05 -41.63
C ARG A 689 -7.42 32.52 -43.00
N ARG A 690 -6.73 31.49 -43.53
CA ARG A 690 -7.13 30.83 -44.78
C ARG A 690 -8.57 30.29 -44.71
N ALA A 691 -8.94 29.66 -43.60
CA ALA A 691 -10.28 29.11 -43.39
C ALA A 691 -11.36 30.21 -43.33
N ALA A 692 -11.07 31.33 -42.67
CA ALA A 692 -11.97 32.48 -42.60
C ALA A 692 -12.16 33.12 -43.98
N ASP A 693 -11.08 33.43 -44.68
CA ASP A 693 -11.09 34.07 -46.01
C ASP A 693 -11.82 33.22 -47.05
N ALA A 694 -11.53 31.92 -47.10
CA ALA A 694 -12.20 30.99 -48.02
C ALA A 694 -13.71 30.93 -47.76
N THR A 695 -14.14 31.14 -46.50
CA THR A 695 -15.57 31.11 -46.13
C THR A 695 -16.25 32.41 -46.50
N ALA A 696 -15.60 33.56 -46.29
CA ALA A 696 -16.09 34.86 -46.73
C ALA A 696 -16.29 34.90 -48.27
N ARG A 697 -15.32 34.39 -49.05
CA ARG A 697 -15.41 34.32 -50.52
C ARG A 697 -16.52 33.40 -51.02
N THR A 698 -16.87 32.34 -50.29
CA THR A 698 -17.96 31.44 -50.70
C THR A 698 -19.33 32.08 -50.45
N VAL A 699 -19.45 33.01 -49.51
CA VAL A 699 -20.69 33.75 -49.21
C VAL A 699 -20.89 34.94 -50.17
N SER A 700 -19.82 35.47 -50.78
CA SER A 700 -19.92 36.56 -51.75
C SER A 700 -20.23 36.13 -53.19
N LEU A 701 -20.19 34.82 -53.47
CA LEU A 701 -20.34 34.24 -54.82
C LEU A 701 -21.62 33.40 -55.00
N GLY A 702 -22.42 33.25 -53.95
CA GLY A 702 -23.74 32.61 -53.98
C GLY A 702 -24.76 33.51 -53.33
#